data_AF-A0A0Q4C345-F1
#
_entry.id   AF-A0A0Q4C345-F1
#
_cell.length_a   1.000
_cell.length_b   1.000
_cell.length_c   1.000
_cell.angle_alpha   90.00
_cell.angle_beta   90.00
_cell.angle_gamma   90.00
#
_symmetry.space_group_name_H-M   'P 1'
#
loop_
_entity.id
_entity.type
_entity.pdbx_description
1 polymer ?
#
loop_
_entity_poly.entity_id
_entity_poly.type
_entity_poly.pdbx_seq_one_letter_code
_entity_poly.pdbx_strand_id
1 'polypeptide(L)'
;MTDLSHAAAAYTDGGTDTNDSIQPTLESLAAERYSRRQAMFRGAGATTMAVMGTSLIAACGDDANGSSVSVSAGASVATSAGRVVTLTGSPDNGYAGFITGWAQSSGPSVTLTGSGSTVTFIAPAVSAATDLVFTFSAKSVAGDVRTATTTVRVSPAVLGFTAVAHSLADVVAVPSGYSVTVMTRLGDPLAASVSAYANDGTDTGFDQRVGDHHDALHFFGLSAAGAPDVNSSTRGLMVENHENITQTYLHPAGPTTVGGARPQAEALKEIEAHGVSVVEYVDSGDRKWSYVQNSSFNRRITPNTPMVFTGPAAGSAYLVTAYGADGKTGRGTINNCANGITGWSTNLTCEENYAGYFRRDAADDAKRTPRELASLQRNGVTSRTGSYGWSTASSTDTRFTRWNATISGAAAKDDFRYEPNQFGWVVEIDPYNPASTPRKRTALGRFGHEGAFVRIATGQKVGLYMGDDSRGEYLYKFMSATTWNAADANASDRLAMGDKYLDAGTLYVARFNADGTGTWLPLVYGSVPTRAASGSYPAYTFESQADICVNTRFAADALGATPMDRPEWTAGNPVTGEIYLTLTNSNNASRPLTGTDAANPRSYNDPKGTANTAQTGNPNGHIIRLREDGDTTSATTFKWDIYLFGADATDADPVNVNISGLTVANDFSSPDGLYFSRSTSPSGQVNPLLWIETDDGALTDRTNCMLLAAIPGKVGDGGAVTITNTNGGTRTQATIAGAKATAANLRRFLVGPVDCEITGIDMTPDGRTLFVGIQHPGEGGTYSAPTSHWPYSQTGTPGATVRPRSALIAITKDDGGVIGL
;
A
#
# COMPACT_ATOMS: atom_id res chain seq x y z
N MET A 1 14.89 35.92 -54.38
CA MET A 1 13.91 36.39 -55.40
C MET A 1 13.07 35.19 -55.77
N THR A 2 11.77 35.28 -55.44
CA THR A 2 10.61 34.65 -56.09
C THR A 2 10.66 33.16 -56.45
N ASP A 3 9.93 32.39 -55.62
CA ASP A 3 8.81 31.49 -55.97
C ASP A 3 8.94 30.54 -57.15
N LEU A 4 8.69 29.25 -56.90
CA LEU A 4 7.75 28.42 -57.68
C LEU A 4 7.48 27.10 -56.94
N SER A 5 6.20 26.91 -56.63
CA SER A 5 5.55 25.73 -56.10
C SER A 5 5.66 24.52 -57.03
N HIS A 6 5.83 23.32 -56.47
CA HIS A 6 5.39 22.05 -57.05
C HIS A 6 4.79 21.20 -55.93
N ALA A 7 3.49 20.91 -56.07
CA ALA A 7 2.77 19.93 -55.27
C ALA A 7 3.36 18.53 -55.50
N ALA A 8 3.72 17.85 -54.41
CA ALA A 8 4.08 16.44 -54.42
C ALA A 8 2.93 15.63 -53.81
N ALA A 9 2.52 14.60 -54.54
CA ALA A 9 1.46 13.66 -54.19
C ALA A 9 1.70 12.99 -52.82
N ALA A 10 0.66 12.97 -51.99
CA ALA A 10 0.62 12.17 -50.77
C ALA A 10 0.37 10.70 -51.13
N TYR A 11 1.38 9.88 -50.94
CA TYR A 11 1.28 8.42 -50.84
C TYR A 11 0.98 8.06 -49.38
N THR A 12 0.03 7.15 -49.14
CA THR A 12 -0.30 6.61 -47.81
C THR A 12 -0.35 5.08 -47.88
N ASP A 13 0.29 4.42 -46.91
CA ASP A 13 0.38 2.96 -46.78
C ASP A 13 -0.63 2.36 -45.78
N GLY A 14 -1.58 3.18 -45.32
CA GLY A 14 -2.65 2.75 -44.41
C GLY A 14 -2.21 2.49 -42.96
N GLY A 15 -0.99 2.88 -42.57
CA GLY A 15 -0.47 2.68 -41.21
C GLY A 15 -0.42 3.91 -40.31
N THR A 16 -0.57 5.12 -40.87
CA THR A 16 -0.36 6.37 -40.11
C THR A 16 -1.43 7.41 -40.45
N ASP A 17 -2.22 7.82 -39.45
CA ASP A 17 -3.20 8.89 -39.56
C ASP A 17 -2.50 10.26 -39.47
N THR A 18 -2.45 10.99 -40.59
CA THR A 18 -1.94 12.37 -40.65
C THR A 18 -3.12 13.32 -40.65
N ASN A 19 -3.81 13.43 -39.51
CA ASN A 19 -4.73 14.54 -39.25
C ASN A 19 -3.97 15.68 -38.56
N ASP A 20 -3.63 16.69 -39.33
CA ASP A 20 -2.99 17.94 -38.92
C ASP A 20 -4.01 19.02 -38.49
N SER A 21 -5.26 18.65 -38.24
CA SER A 21 -6.29 19.52 -37.68
C SER A 21 -6.56 19.26 -36.19
N ILE A 22 -6.92 20.31 -35.46
CA ILE A 22 -7.40 20.29 -34.06
C ILE A 22 -8.80 19.65 -33.88
N GLN A 23 -9.34 18.98 -34.92
CA GLN A 23 -10.63 18.31 -34.85
C GLN A 23 -10.46 16.83 -34.46
N PRO A 24 -11.44 16.25 -33.71
CA PRO A 24 -11.38 14.85 -33.30
C PRO A 24 -11.24 13.91 -34.51
N THR A 25 -10.30 12.95 -34.45
CA THR A 25 -10.13 11.91 -35.49
C THR A 25 -11.37 11.03 -35.59
N LEU A 26 -11.58 10.38 -36.74
CA LEU A 26 -12.70 9.48 -36.97
C LEU A 26 -12.68 8.31 -35.95
N GLU A 27 -11.49 7.85 -35.58
CA GLU A 27 -11.22 6.85 -34.55
C GLU A 27 -11.62 7.35 -33.16
N SER A 28 -11.37 8.63 -32.84
CA SER A 28 -11.77 9.21 -31.56
C SER A 28 -13.30 9.37 -31.46
N LEU A 29 -13.97 9.75 -32.56
CA LEU A 29 -15.43 9.80 -32.66
C LEU A 29 -16.05 8.40 -32.61
N ALA A 30 -15.39 7.39 -33.17
CA ALA A 30 -15.82 6.00 -33.08
C ALA A 30 -15.67 5.47 -31.64
N ALA A 31 -14.54 5.72 -30.98
CA ALA A 31 -14.31 5.35 -29.58
C ALA A 31 -15.33 6.03 -28.64
N GLU A 32 -15.64 7.30 -28.86
CA GLU A 32 -16.64 8.04 -28.09
C GLU A 32 -18.07 7.51 -28.34
N ARG A 33 -18.41 7.15 -29.58
CA ARG A 33 -19.69 6.48 -29.90
C ARG A 33 -19.81 5.08 -29.31
N TYR A 34 -18.73 4.31 -29.27
CA TYR A 34 -18.70 2.99 -28.61
C TYR A 34 -18.83 3.13 -27.09
N SER A 35 -18.17 4.13 -26.48
CA SER A 35 -18.30 4.46 -25.06
C SER A 35 -19.73 4.85 -24.68
N ARG A 36 -20.38 5.72 -25.48
CA ARG A 36 -21.79 6.11 -25.26
C ARG A 36 -22.77 4.95 -25.46
N ARG A 37 -22.52 4.03 -26.39
CA ARG A 37 -23.31 2.79 -26.54
C ARG A 37 -23.13 1.84 -25.35
N GLN A 38 -21.92 1.69 -24.83
CA GLN A 38 -21.67 0.88 -23.63
C GLN A 38 -22.30 1.48 -22.36
N ALA A 39 -22.36 2.80 -22.25
CA ALA A 39 -23.05 3.48 -21.15
C ALA A 39 -24.58 3.26 -21.18
N MET A 40 -25.21 3.30 -22.35
CA MET A 40 -26.65 3.03 -22.48
C MET A 40 -27.04 1.57 -22.18
N PHE A 41 -26.15 0.60 -22.38
CA PHE A 41 -26.40 -0.80 -21.99
C PHE A 41 -26.22 -1.09 -20.49
N ARG A 42 -25.75 -0.12 -19.68
CA ARG A 42 -25.48 -0.30 -18.24
C ARG A 42 -26.48 0.41 -17.31
N GLY A 43 -27.47 1.13 -17.86
CA GLY A 43 -28.45 1.92 -17.10
C GLY A 43 -29.69 1.16 -16.60
N ALA A 44 -29.82 -0.14 -16.91
CA ALA A 44 -30.87 -1.00 -16.38
C ALA A 44 -30.22 -2.27 -15.84
N GLY A 45 -30.67 -2.71 -14.66
CA GLY A 45 -30.02 -3.74 -13.84
C GLY A 45 -29.64 -5.02 -14.57
N ALA A 46 -28.68 -5.73 -13.99
CA ALA A 46 -28.13 -7.02 -14.41
C ALA A 46 -29.13 -8.20 -14.36
N THR A 47 -30.37 -7.97 -14.71
CA THR A 47 -31.45 -8.95 -14.83
C THR A 47 -32.25 -8.59 -16.06
N THR A 48 -31.78 -9.03 -17.24
CA THR A 48 -32.54 -9.57 -18.38
C THR A 48 -31.61 -9.62 -19.61
N MET A 49 -30.72 -10.61 -19.66
CA MET A 49 -30.28 -11.20 -20.94
C MET A 49 -30.06 -12.69 -20.71
N ALA A 50 -31.18 -13.38 -20.52
CA ALA A 50 -31.33 -14.76 -20.94
C ALA A 50 -32.40 -14.74 -22.04
N VAL A 51 -32.19 -15.56 -23.08
CA VAL A 51 -33.03 -15.74 -24.27
C VAL A 51 -32.61 -14.88 -25.46
N MET A 52 -31.44 -15.17 -26.01
CA MET A 52 -31.21 -15.26 -27.45
C MET A 52 -29.98 -16.15 -27.65
N GLY A 53 -30.19 -17.44 -27.94
CA GLY A 53 -29.14 -18.32 -28.46
C GLY A 53 -28.67 -19.50 -27.61
N THR A 54 -29.53 -20.17 -26.82
CA THR A 54 -29.33 -21.61 -26.56
C THR A 54 -29.82 -22.39 -27.78
N SER A 55 -29.23 -22.15 -28.96
CA SER A 55 -29.28 -23.13 -30.02
C SER A 55 -28.17 -24.13 -29.73
N LEU A 56 -28.55 -25.26 -29.12
CA LEU A 56 -27.89 -26.52 -29.39
C LEU A 56 -27.77 -26.61 -30.92
N ILE A 57 -26.60 -26.30 -31.48
CA ILE A 57 -26.32 -26.68 -32.86
C ILE A 57 -26.08 -28.18 -32.80
N ALA A 58 -27.17 -28.93 -32.72
CA ALA A 58 -27.22 -30.28 -33.25
C ALA A 58 -27.06 -30.13 -34.76
N ALA A 59 -25.95 -30.61 -35.30
CA ALA A 59 -25.80 -30.76 -36.73
C ALA A 59 -26.92 -31.72 -37.21
N CYS A 60 -27.92 -31.19 -37.91
CA CYS A 60 -28.91 -32.01 -38.60
C CYS A 60 -28.23 -32.69 -39.80
N GLY A 61 -27.80 -33.93 -39.60
CA GLY A 61 -27.65 -34.94 -40.64
C GLY A 61 -28.57 -36.10 -40.26
N ASP A 62 -29.53 -36.39 -41.11
CA ASP A 62 -30.56 -37.43 -40.90
C ASP A 62 -29.96 -38.83 -40.71
N ASP A 63 -30.72 -39.65 -39.98
CA ASP A 63 -30.67 -41.11 -39.85
C ASP A 63 -29.53 -41.75 -39.02
N ALA A 64 -29.70 -41.76 -37.69
CA ALA A 64 -29.53 -42.94 -36.83
C ALA A 64 -29.81 -42.58 -35.36
N ASN A 65 -30.31 -43.55 -34.58
CA ASN A 65 -30.57 -43.48 -33.14
C ASN A 65 -29.25 -43.33 -32.34
N GLY A 66 -28.54 -42.22 -32.53
CA GLY A 66 -27.15 -42.02 -32.15
C GLY A 66 -26.98 -41.12 -30.93
N SER A 67 -26.74 -41.75 -29.79
CA SER A 67 -26.13 -41.22 -28.54
C SER A 67 -25.38 -39.88 -28.71
N SER A 68 -25.93 -38.77 -28.24
CA SER A 68 -25.29 -37.46 -28.45
C SER A 68 -24.10 -37.22 -27.50
N VAL A 69 -23.29 -36.20 -27.74
CA VAL A 69 -22.40 -35.62 -26.73
C VAL A 69 -22.75 -34.15 -26.64
N SER A 70 -22.97 -33.64 -25.43
CA SER A 70 -23.32 -32.23 -25.21
C SER A 70 -22.27 -31.54 -24.36
N VAL A 71 -22.14 -30.23 -24.56
CA VAL A 71 -21.29 -29.35 -23.77
C VAL A 71 -22.04 -28.11 -23.36
N SER A 72 -21.72 -27.60 -22.18
CA SER A 72 -22.28 -26.36 -21.64
C SER A 72 -21.19 -25.64 -20.85
N ALA A 73 -21.03 -24.35 -21.14
CA ALA A 73 -20.32 -23.41 -20.27
C ALA A 73 -21.28 -22.73 -19.26
N GLY A 74 -22.55 -23.16 -19.22
CA GLY A 74 -23.59 -22.56 -18.38
C GLY A 74 -23.73 -21.05 -18.59
N ALA A 75 -23.84 -20.31 -17.48
CA ALA A 75 -23.86 -18.85 -17.49
C ALA A 75 -22.52 -18.21 -17.92
N SER A 76 -21.44 -18.98 -18.01
CA SER A 76 -20.10 -18.50 -18.35
C SER A 76 -19.80 -18.47 -19.85
N VAL A 77 -20.79 -18.68 -20.73
CA VAL A 77 -20.63 -18.51 -22.19
C VAL A 77 -20.11 -17.10 -22.55
N ALA A 78 -20.38 -16.12 -21.69
CA ALA A 78 -19.74 -14.81 -21.67
C ALA A 78 -19.28 -14.48 -20.25
N THR A 79 -18.05 -14.01 -20.08
CA THR A 79 -17.45 -13.69 -18.77
C THR A 79 -16.44 -12.54 -18.89
N SER A 80 -15.88 -12.10 -17.77
CA SER A 80 -14.74 -11.17 -17.70
C SER A 80 -13.49 -11.88 -17.18
N ALA A 81 -12.32 -11.34 -17.51
CA ALA A 81 -11.04 -11.80 -16.99
C ALA A 81 -11.02 -11.92 -15.45
N GLY A 82 -10.33 -12.92 -14.91
CA GLY A 82 -10.18 -13.18 -13.47
C GLY A 82 -11.27 -14.07 -12.85
N ARG A 83 -12.40 -14.28 -13.55
CA ARG A 83 -13.50 -15.13 -13.07
C ARG A 83 -13.25 -16.62 -13.31
N VAL A 84 -13.81 -17.45 -12.44
CA VAL A 84 -13.86 -18.91 -12.64
C VAL A 84 -14.90 -19.24 -13.70
N VAL A 85 -14.52 -20.06 -14.67
CA VAL A 85 -15.40 -20.64 -15.69
C VAL A 85 -15.50 -22.13 -15.46
N THR A 86 -16.72 -22.67 -15.48
CA THR A 86 -16.97 -24.11 -15.41
C THR A 86 -17.47 -24.61 -16.76
N LEU A 87 -16.81 -25.64 -17.29
CA LEU A 87 -17.22 -26.35 -18.49
C LEU A 87 -17.72 -27.73 -18.09
N THR A 88 -18.91 -28.08 -18.57
CA THR A 88 -19.53 -29.39 -18.31
C THR A 88 -19.84 -30.08 -19.62
N GLY A 89 -19.36 -31.31 -19.76
CA GLY A 89 -19.55 -32.19 -20.90
C GLY A 89 -20.30 -33.43 -20.47
N SER A 90 -21.39 -33.76 -21.17
CA SER A 90 -22.18 -34.95 -20.89
C SER A 90 -22.05 -35.92 -22.08
N PRO A 91 -21.41 -37.09 -21.90
CA PRO A 91 -21.63 -38.20 -22.81
C PRO A 91 -23.07 -38.71 -22.56
N ASP A 92 -23.91 -38.80 -23.59
CA ASP A 92 -25.33 -39.12 -23.43
C ASP A 92 -25.59 -40.57 -22.95
N ASN A 93 -26.82 -40.78 -22.46
CA ASN A 93 -27.27 -41.73 -21.42
C ASN A 93 -27.40 -43.22 -21.83
N GLY A 94 -26.72 -43.67 -22.89
CA GLY A 94 -26.97 -44.99 -23.49
C GLY A 94 -25.89 -46.06 -23.27
N TYR A 95 -24.70 -45.68 -22.79
CA TYR A 95 -23.54 -46.59 -22.72
C TYR A 95 -22.81 -46.46 -21.38
N ALA A 96 -22.46 -47.60 -20.79
CA ALA A 96 -21.57 -47.67 -19.64
C ALA A 96 -20.10 -47.68 -20.13
N GLY A 97 -19.30 -46.73 -19.64
CA GLY A 97 -17.84 -46.71 -19.83
C GLY A 97 -17.32 -45.80 -20.95
N PHE A 98 -17.21 -44.50 -20.68
CA PHE A 98 -16.51 -43.54 -21.53
C PHE A 98 -15.23 -43.03 -20.87
N ILE A 99 -14.21 -42.80 -21.69
CA ILE A 99 -13.07 -41.95 -21.33
C ILE A 99 -13.35 -40.56 -21.90
N THR A 100 -13.40 -39.54 -21.04
CA THR A 100 -13.73 -38.18 -21.44
C THR A 100 -12.54 -37.24 -21.28
N GLY A 101 -12.49 -36.19 -22.10
CA GLY A 101 -11.41 -35.21 -22.08
C GLY A 101 -11.77 -33.91 -22.75
N TRP A 102 -11.05 -32.85 -22.38
CA TRP A 102 -11.22 -31.50 -22.91
C TRP A 102 -9.96 -31.04 -23.63
N ALA A 103 -10.14 -30.31 -24.73
CA ALA A 103 -9.08 -29.63 -25.45
C ALA A 103 -9.49 -28.20 -25.77
N GLN A 104 -8.58 -27.24 -25.56
CA GLN A 104 -8.76 -25.88 -26.05
C GLN A 104 -8.23 -25.79 -27.49
N SER A 105 -9.01 -25.23 -28.41
CA SER A 105 -8.68 -25.12 -29.83
C SER A 105 -8.46 -23.68 -30.32
N SER A 106 -8.85 -22.67 -29.53
CA SER A 106 -8.63 -21.26 -29.86
C SER A 106 -8.58 -20.36 -28.62
N GLY A 107 -8.02 -19.16 -28.77
CA GLY A 107 -7.85 -18.14 -27.74
C GLY A 107 -6.57 -18.32 -26.90
N PRO A 108 -6.30 -17.39 -25.96
CA PRO A 108 -5.19 -17.49 -25.02
C PRO A 108 -5.26 -18.79 -24.21
N SER A 109 -4.14 -19.50 -24.09
CA SER A 109 -4.09 -20.77 -23.38
C SER A 109 -4.47 -20.62 -21.90
N VAL A 110 -5.33 -21.52 -21.41
CA VAL A 110 -5.72 -21.58 -19.99
C VAL A 110 -5.40 -22.95 -19.39
N THR A 111 -5.08 -22.95 -18.09
CA THR A 111 -4.92 -24.19 -17.34
C THR A 111 -6.29 -24.72 -16.90
N LEU A 112 -6.69 -25.86 -17.44
CA LEU A 112 -7.90 -26.58 -17.00
C LEU A 112 -7.61 -27.33 -15.70
N THR A 113 -8.47 -27.15 -14.70
CA THR A 113 -8.44 -27.84 -13.41
C THR A 113 -9.60 -28.83 -13.34
N GLY A 114 -9.34 -30.03 -12.80
CA GLY A 114 -10.29 -31.13 -12.77
C GLY A 114 -10.08 -32.16 -13.89
N SER A 115 -10.95 -33.16 -13.94
CA SER A 115 -10.85 -34.26 -14.91
C SER A 115 -12.23 -34.78 -15.30
N GLY A 116 -12.31 -35.41 -16.48
CA GLY A 116 -13.52 -36.06 -16.95
C GLY A 116 -14.53 -35.06 -17.53
N SER A 117 -15.79 -35.16 -17.10
CA SER A 117 -16.91 -34.38 -17.64
C SER A 117 -16.92 -32.92 -17.25
N THR A 118 -16.39 -32.57 -16.07
CA THR A 118 -16.42 -31.19 -15.57
C THR A 118 -15.00 -30.70 -15.33
N VAL A 119 -14.68 -29.55 -15.92
CA VAL A 119 -13.39 -28.86 -15.73
C VAL A 119 -13.63 -27.38 -15.47
N THR A 120 -12.72 -26.74 -14.76
CA THR A 120 -12.75 -25.30 -14.51
C THR A 120 -11.48 -24.61 -14.98
N PHE A 121 -11.55 -23.31 -15.24
CA PHE A 121 -10.36 -22.48 -15.48
C PHE A 121 -10.61 -21.04 -15.02
N ILE A 122 -9.54 -20.25 -14.91
CA ILE A 122 -9.64 -18.80 -14.69
C ILE A 122 -9.61 -18.09 -16.05
N ALA A 123 -10.61 -17.26 -16.32
CA ALA A 123 -10.68 -16.47 -17.53
C ALA A 123 -9.43 -15.58 -17.66
N PRO A 124 -8.68 -15.64 -18.78
CA PRO A 124 -7.44 -14.92 -18.93
C PRO A 124 -7.69 -13.42 -19.09
N ALA A 125 -6.70 -12.61 -18.76
CA ALA A 125 -6.65 -11.18 -19.00
C ALA A 125 -6.58 -10.93 -20.50
N VAL A 126 -7.48 -10.06 -20.96
CA VAL A 126 -7.61 -9.67 -22.36
C VAL A 126 -7.82 -8.16 -22.43
N SER A 127 -7.22 -7.50 -23.43
CA SER A 127 -7.40 -6.06 -23.67
C SER A 127 -8.70 -5.75 -24.43
N ALA A 128 -9.28 -6.75 -25.10
CA ALA A 128 -10.54 -6.67 -25.81
C ALA A 128 -11.30 -8.01 -25.72
N ALA A 129 -12.59 -7.99 -26.04
CA ALA A 129 -13.42 -9.20 -25.97
C ALA A 129 -12.89 -10.29 -26.91
N THR A 130 -12.56 -11.46 -26.36
CA THR A 130 -11.82 -12.54 -27.04
C THR A 130 -12.54 -13.87 -26.85
N ASP A 131 -12.67 -14.66 -27.92
CA ASP A 131 -13.27 -15.99 -27.86
C ASP A 131 -12.23 -17.06 -27.52
N LEU A 132 -12.55 -17.91 -26.54
CA LEU A 132 -11.85 -19.16 -26.25
C LEU A 132 -12.75 -20.32 -26.67
N VAL A 133 -12.22 -21.26 -27.45
CA VAL A 133 -13.00 -22.39 -27.98
C VAL A 133 -12.50 -23.68 -27.34
N PHE A 134 -13.43 -24.48 -26.82
CA PHE A 134 -13.15 -25.73 -26.14
C PHE A 134 -13.93 -26.88 -26.77
N THR A 135 -13.28 -28.01 -26.94
CA THR A 135 -13.87 -29.24 -27.45
C THR A 135 -13.83 -30.31 -26.37
N PHE A 136 -15.00 -30.79 -25.99
CA PHE A 136 -15.16 -31.99 -25.18
C PHE A 136 -15.15 -33.22 -26.10
N SER A 137 -14.51 -34.28 -25.64
CA SER A 137 -14.44 -35.57 -26.31
C SER A 137 -14.86 -36.67 -25.36
N ALA A 138 -15.65 -37.62 -25.87
CA ALA A 138 -16.01 -38.85 -25.18
C ALA A 138 -15.66 -40.04 -26.08
N LYS A 139 -14.77 -40.91 -25.60
CA LYS A 139 -14.34 -42.12 -26.29
C LYS A 139 -14.97 -43.35 -25.63
N SER A 140 -15.72 -44.14 -26.40
CA SER A 140 -16.34 -45.39 -25.93
C SER A 140 -15.30 -46.50 -25.73
N VAL A 141 -15.65 -47.55 -24.99
CA VAL A 141 -14.85 -48.79 -24.90
C VAL A 141 -14.62 -49.47 -26.26
N ALA A 142 -15.51 -49.23 -27.23
CA ALA A 142 -15.39 -49.75 -28.60
C ALA A 142 -14.45 -48.90 -29.48
N GLY A 143 -13.97 -47.75 -28.98
CA GLY A 143 -13.04 -46.87 -29.67
C GLY A 143 -13.67 -45.67 -30.37
N ASP A 144 -15.00 -45.57 -30.40
CA ASP A 144 -15.72 -44.45 -31.04
C ASP A 144 -15.47 -43.15 -30.27
N VAL A 145 -15.04 -42.10 -30.98
CA VAL A 145 -14.85 -40.76 -30.41
C VAL A 145 -15.97 -39.86 -30.87
N ARG A 146 -16.69 -39.27 -29.92
CA ARG A 146 -17.68 -38.22 -30.16
C ARG A 146 -17.21 -36.93 -29.53
N THR A 147 -17.42 -35.80 -30.21
CA THR A 147 -16.97 -34.49 -29.74
C THR A 147 -18.06 -33.44 -29.80
N ALA A 148 -18.03 -32.47 -28.89
CA ALA A 148 -18.87 -31.29 -28.94
C ALA A 148 -18.06 -30.05 -28.52
N THR A 149 -18.36 -28.90 -29.13
CA THR A 149 -17.59 -27.67 -28.97
C THR A 149 -18.41 -26.58 -28.27
N THR A 150 -17.78 -25.83 -27.37
CA THR A 150 -18.34 -24.65 -26.72
C THR A 150 -17.38 -23.47 -26.84
N THR A 151 -17.92 -22.27 -26.91
CA THR A 151 -17.14 -21.02 -26.99
C THR A 151 -17.43 -20.18 -25.76
N VAL A 152 -16.38 -19.66 -25.14
CA VAL A 152 -16.44 -18.72 -24.01
C VAL A 152 -15.89 -17.38 -24.47
N ARG A 153 -16.75 -16.35 -24.50
CA ARG A 153 -16.35 -14.97 -24.78
C ARG A 153 -15.84 -14.31 -23.50
N VAL A 154 -14.56 -13.98 -23.45
CA VAL A 154 -13.91 -13.30 -22.31
C VAL A 154 -13.75 -11.82 -22.62
N SER A 155 -14.27 -10.94 -21.75
CA SER A 155 -14.09 -9.49 -21.82
C SER A 155 -12.98 -9.02 -20.87
N PRO A 156 -12.45 -7.78 -21.05
CA PRO A 156 -11.50 -7.20 -20.11
C PRO A 156 -11.98 -7.23 -18.66
N ALA A 157 -11.04 -7.19 -17.73
CA ALA A 157 -11.30 -7.21 -16.30
C ALA A 157 -12.25 -6.06 -15.91
N VAL A 158 -13.18 -6.37 -15.00
CA VAL A 158 -14.09 -5.41 -14.38
C VAL A 158 -14.13 -5.70 -12.88
N LEU A 159 -14.51 -4.72 -12.06
CA LEU A 159 -14.75 -4.96 -10.63
C LEU A 159 -15.93 -5.94 -10.47
N GLY A 160 -15.63 -7.13 -9.94
CA GLY A 160 -16.49 -8.30 -9.95
C GLY A 160 -17.50 -8.41 -8.81
N PHE A 161 -17.52 -7.44 -7.90
CA PHE A 161 -18.25 -7.46 -6.63
C PHE A 161 -19.13 -6.22 -6.44
N THR A 162 -20.21 -6.34 -5.67
CA THR A 162 -21.03 -5.18 -5.27
C THR A 162 -20.31 -4.39 -4.18
N ALA A 163 -20.31 -3.06 -4.28
CA ALA A 163 -19.67 -2.21 -3.27
C ALA A 163 -20.25 -2.46 -1.87
N VAL A 164 -19.39 -2.54 -0.86
CA VAL A 164 -19.79 -2.61 0.55
C VAL A 164 -20.36 -1.26 0.97
N ALA A 165 -21.49 -1.30 1.67
CA ALA A 165 -22.12 -0.09 2.21
C ALA A 165 -21.31 0.48 3.38
N HIS A 166 -21.49 1.77 3.68
CA HIS A 166 -21.03 2.36 4.92
C HIS A 166 -21.49 1.54 6.13
N SER A 167 -20.64 1.45 7.15
CA SER A 167 -20.92 0.69 8.37
C SER A 167 -20.16 1.28 9.56
N LEU A 168 -20.82 1.32 10.72
CA LEU A 168 -20.23 1.62 12.02
C LEU A 168 -20.21 0.37 12.93
N ALA A 169 -20.41 -0.81 12.35
CA ALA A 169 -20.41 -2.06 13.09
C ALA A 169 -18.98 -2.43 13.51
N ASP A 170 -18.85 -3.07 14.68
CA ASP A 170 -17.57 -3.54 15.21
C ASP A 170 -17.13 -4.88 14.58
N VAL A 171 -17.09 -4.94 13.25
CA VAL A 171 -16.69 -6.12 12.47
C VAL A 171 -16.03 -5.69 11.18
N VAL A 172 -15.18 -6.54 10.61
CA VAL A 172 -14.76 -6.40 9.22
C VAL A 172 -15.89 -6.90 8.32
N ALA A 173 -16.37 -6.02 7.43
CA ALA A 173 -17.35 -6.33 6.39
C ALA A 173 -16.69 -6.37 5.01
N VAL A 174 -16.96 -7.43 4.24
CA VAL A 174 -16.47 -7.65 2.86
C VAL A 174 -17.65 -7.91 1.92
N PRO A 175 -17.48 -7.92 0.59
CA PRO A 175 -18.59 -8.14 -0.34
C PRO A 175 -19.12 -9.57 -0.22
N SER A 176 -20.38 -9.79 -0.62
CA SER A 176 -20.92 -11.15 -0.70
C SER A 176 -20.11 -12.03 -1.67
N GLY A 177 -19.94 -13.30 -1.32
CA GLY A 177 -19.07 -14.24 -2.06
C GLY A 177 -17.59 -14.15 -1.67
N TYR A 178 -17.27 -13.43 -0.59
CA TYR A 178 -15.96 -13.40 0.04
C TYR A 178 -16.05 -13.79 1.51
N SER A 179 -15.00 -14.41 2.01
CA SER A 179 -14.84 -14.87 3.38
C SER A 179 -13.62 -14.22 4.04
N VAL A 180 -13.73 -13.91 5.33
CA VAL A 180 -12.65 -13.34 6.17
C VAL A 180 -12.17 -14.38 7.17
N THR A 181 -10.86 -14.55 7.25
CA THR A 181 -10.18 -15.35 8.30
C THR A 181 -9.29 -14.43 9.12
N VAL A 182 -9.54 -14.31 10.43
CA VAL A 182 -8.63 -13.61 11.35
C VAL A 182 -7.41 -14.49 11.60
N MET A 183 -6.23 -13.94 11.31
CA MET A 183 -4.93 -14.60 11.43
C MET A 183 -4.27 -14.21 12.77
N THR A 184 -2.98 -13.88 12.77
CA THR A 184 -2.29 -13.38 13.98
C THR A 184 -2.87 -12.07 14.47
N ARG A 185 -2.85 -11.92 15.79
CA ARG A 185 -3.31 -10.75 16.53
C ARG A 185 -2.21 -10.30 17.48
N LEU A 186 -2.26 -9.04 17.92
CA LEU A 186 -1.45 -8.53 19.03
C LEU A 186 -1.29 -9.58 20.14
N GLY A 187 -0.04 -9.88 20.51
CA GLY A 187 0.27 -10.74 21.65
C GLY A 187 0.28 -12.24 21.37
N ASP A 188 -0.14 -12.68 20.18
CA ASP A 188 -0.04 -14.10 19.80
C ASP A 188 1.43 -14.58 19.89
N PRO A 189 1.67 -15.76 20.49
CA PRO A 189 3.04 -16.24 20.72
C PRO A 189 3.71 -16.66 19.40
N LEU A 190 4.98 -16.31 19.24
CA LEU A 190 5.81 -16.67 18.08
C LEU A 190 6.86 -17.74 18.38
N ALA A 191 6.84 -18.29 19.60
CA ALA A 191 7.69 -19.38 20.03
C ALA A 191 6.89 -20.35 20.92
N ALA A 192 7.27 -21.63 20.91
CA ALA A 192 6.58 -22.68 21.66
C ALA A 192 6.71 -22.52 23.19
N SER A 193 7.74 -21.83 23.67
CA SER A 193 7.96 -21.54 25.10
C SER A 193 7.11 -20.38 25.62
N VAL A 194 6.46 -19.63 24.73
CA VAL A 194 5.64 -18.46 25.10
C VAL A 194 4.20 -18.91 25.28
N SER A 195 3.61 -18.58 26.42
CA SER A 195 2.22 -18.93 26.74
C SER A 195 1.23 -18.28 25.76
N ALA A 196 0.08 -18.92 25.58
CA ALA A 196 -1.06 -18.31 24.91
C ALA A 196 -1.37 -16.94 25.54
N TYR A 197 -1.78 -15.99 24.69
CA TYR A 197 -2.09 -14.63 25.12
C TYR A 197 -3.35 -14.61 25.98
N ALA A 198 -3.21 -14.22 27.25
CA ALA A 198 -4.33 -14.16 28.19
C ALA A 198 -5.27 -12.98 27.87
N ASN A 199 -4.72 -11.90 27.29
CA ASN A 199 -5.44 -10.67 26.97
C ASN A 199 -6.05 -9.97 28.21
N ASP A 200 -5.39 -10.12 29.35
CA ASP A 200 -5.74 -9.48 30.64
C ASP A 200 -4.68 -8.46 31.10
N GLY A 201 -3.66 -8.23 30.27
CA GLY A 201 -2.57 -7.28 30.52
C GLY A 201 -1.45 -7.83 31.39
N THR A 202 -1.55 -9.08 31.84
CA THR A 202 -0.48 -9.74 32.62
C THR A 202 0.58 -10.42 31.73
N ASP A 203 0.30 -10.54 30.43
CA ASP A 203 1.20 -11.16 29.45
C ASP A 203 2.58 -10.49 29.42
N THR A 204 3.64 -11.30 29.21
CA THR A 204 5.05 -10.87 29.13
C THR A 204 5.76 -11.55 27.96
N GLY A 205 7.02 -11.19 27.68
CA GLY A 205 7.81 -11.77 26.58
C GLY A 205 7.41 -11.23 25.21
N PHE A 206 7.22 -9.91 25.10
CA PHE A 206 6.81 -9.28 23.85
C PHE A 206 7.91 -9.30 22.79
N ASP A 207 9.16 -9.55 23.15
CA ASP A 207 10.23 -9.92 22.23
C ASP A 207 10.00 -11.25 21.48
N GLN A 208 8.98 -12.03 21.86
CA GLN A 208 8.60 -13.29 21.20
C GLN A 208 7.08 -13.42 20.97
N ARG A 209 6.36 -12.29 20.94
CA ARG A 209 4.93 -12.21 20.56
C ARG A 209 4.76 -11.33 19.35
N VAL A 210 3.63 -11.44 18.65
CA VAL A 210 3.21 -10.45 17.66
C VAL A 210 3.04 -9.08 18.35
N GLY A 211 3.51 -8.01 17.71
CA GLY A 211 3.46 -6.65 18.26
C GLY A 211 2.06 -6.01 18.19
N ASP A 212 1.97 -4.73 18.52
CA ASP A 212 0.71 -3.97 18.43
C ASP A 212 0.70 -3.02 17.24
N HIS A 213 -0.49 -2.51 16.93
CA HIS A 213 -0.76 -1.61 15.81
C HIS A 213 -0.13 -2.16 14.54
N HIS A 214 -0.69 -3.29 14.11
CA HIS A 214 -0.32 -3.91 12.85
C HIS A 214 -0.42 -2.89 11.73
N ASP A 215 0.65 -2.74 10.97
CA ASP A 215 0.75 -1.79 9.86
C ASP A 215 1.19 -2.56 8.61
N ALA A 216 1.99 -1.94 7.74
CA ALA A 216 2.35 -2.54 6.47
C ALA A 216 2.90 -3.96 6.60
N LEU A 217 2.44 -4.76 5.64
CA LEU A 217 2.75 -6.17 5.55
C LEU A 217 3.19 -6.59 4.16
N HIS A 218 3.91 -7.70 4.09
CA HIS A 218 4.24 -8.36 2.84
C HIS A 218 4.42 -9.87 2.98
N PHE A 219 3.92 -10.61 2.00
CA PHE A 219 4.04 -12.05 1.89
C PHE A 219 5.28 -12.44 1.06
N PHE A 220 6.25 -13.05 1.73
CA PHE A 220 7.48 -13.59 1.15
C PHE A 220 7.36 -15.10 0.97
N GLY A 221 7.14 -15.56 -0.25
CA GLY A 221 6.84 -16.96 -0.54
C GLY A 221 7.96 -17.95 -0.19
N LEU A 222 7.56 -19.14 0.24
CA LEU A 222 8.43 -20.26 0.58
C LEU A 222 8.02 -21.52 -0.18
N SER A 223 9.01 -22.25 -0.67
CA SER A 223 8.83 -23.61 -1.18
C SER A 223 8.47 -24.60 -0.07
N ALA A 224 8.03 -25.80 -0.44
CA ALA A 224 7.81 -26.91 0.50
C ALA A 224 9.09 -27.27 1.31
N ALA A 225 10.28 -27.02 0.74
CA ALA A 225 11.56 -27.26 1.42
C ALA A 225 12.02 -26.10 2.33
N GLY A 226 11.27 -25.00 2.40
CA GLY A 226 11.64 -23.82 3.19
C GLY A 226 12.68 -22.92 2.51
N ALA A 227 12.95 -23.11 1.22
CA ALA A 227 13.73 -22.17 0.42
C ALA A 227 12.82 -21.04 -0.12
N PRO A 228 13.35 -19.81 -0.31
CA PRO A 228 12.62 -18.71 -0.94
C PRO A 228 11.99 -19.11 -2.28
N ASP A 229 10.71 -18.79 -2.46
CA ASP A 229 9.95 -19.04 -3.69
C ASP A 229 8.92 -17.94 -3.90
N VAL A 230 9.25 -16.96 -4.74
CA VAL A 230 8.39 -15.80 -5.04
C VAL A 230 7.08 -16.16 -5.74
N ASN A 231 6.92 -17.41 -6.21
CA ASN A 231 5.69 -17.87 -6.85
C ASN A 231 4.81 -18.72 -5.92
N SER A 232 5.26 -18.99 -4.69
CA SER A 232 4.47 -19.78 -3.73
C SER A 232 3.24 -19.00 -3.30
N SER A 233 2.06 -19.61 -3.44
CA SER A 233 0.78 -19.07 -2.96
C SER A 233 0.20 -19.87 -1.81
N THR A 234 0.97 -20.82 -1.24
CA THR A 234 0.48 -21.75 -0.21
C THR A 234 1.37 -21.81 1.03
N ARG A 235 2.58 -21.23 0.98
CA ARG A 235 3.46 -21.12 2.14
C ARG A 235 4.35 -19.90 1.99
N GLY A 236 4.57 -19.16 3.07
CA GLY A 236 5.43 -17.99 3.05
C GLY A 236 5.66 -17.41 4.43
N LEU A 237 6.45 -16.35 4.46
CA LEU A 237 6.69 -15.52 5.64
C LEU A 237 5.91 -14.23 5.48
N MET A 238 5.08 -13.89 6.46
CA MET A 238 4.52 -12.56 6.59
C MET A 238 5.51 -11.69 7.35
N VAL A 239 5.97 -10.62 6.74
CA VAL A 239 6.68 -9.54 7.43
C VAL A 239 5.65 -8.45 7.68
N GLU A 240 5.42 -8.10 8.94
CA GLU A 240 4.39 -7.15 9.37
C GLU A 240 5.00 -6.16 10.35
N ASN A 241 4.75 -4.88 10.09
CA ASN A 241 5.16 -3.79 10.95
C ASN A 241 4.21 -3.66 12.16
N HIS A 242 4.75 -3.13 13.26
CA HIS A 242 4.07 -2.89 14.53
C HIS A 242 4.39 -1.46 14.94
N GLU A 243 3.54 -0.54 14.52
CA GLU A 243 3.86 0.88 14.46
C GLU A 243 3.87 1.52 15.85
N ASN A 244 2.83 1.29 16.61
CA ASN A 244 2.57 1.97 17.86
C ASN A 244 1.81 1.05 18.85
N ILE A 245 1.26 1.58 19.94
CA ILE A 245 0.55 0.79 20.96
C ILE A 245 -0.69 1.51 21.48
N THR A 246 -1.71 0.75 21.86
CA THR A 246 -2.77 1.27 22.73
C THR A 246 -2.43 0.94 24.18
N GLN A 247 -1.63 1.80 24.82
CA GLN A 247 -1.00 1.56 26.14
C GLN A 247 -2.01 1.12 27.23
N THR A 248 -3.26 1.58 27.17
CA THR A 248 -4.31 1.22 28.14
C THR A 248 -4.66 -0.27 28.11
N TYR A 249 -4.58 -0.93 26.95
CA TYR A 249 -4.96 -2.33 26.78
C TYR A 249 -3.81 -3.32 27.06
N LEU A 250 -2.55 -2.87 27.05
CA LEU A 250 -1.37 -3.73 27.30
C LEU A 250 -1.15 -4.09 28.78
N HIS A 251 -1.81 -3.39 29.70
CA HIS A 251 -1.61 -3.53 31.15
C HIS A 251 -2.92 -3.84 31.88
N PRO A 252 -2.89 -4.43 33.08
CA PRO A 252 -4.12 -4.91 33.75
C PRO A 252 -5.14 -3.80 34.04
N ALA A 253 -4.67 -2.60 34.36
CA ALA A 253 -5.48 -1.43 34.68
C ALA A 253 -4.95 -0.17 33.96
N GLY A 254 -4.43 -0.35 32.75
CA GLY A 254 -3.67 0.68 32.04
C GLY A 254 -2.28 0.95 32.65
N PRO A 255 -1.54 1.91 32.08
CA PRO A 255 -0.17 2.24 32.50
C PRO A 255 -0.10 2.80 33.93
N THR A 256 0.84 2.31 34.75
CA THR A 256 1.05 2.78 36.14
C THR A 256 2.31 3.64 36.36
N THR A 257 2.28 4.58 37.29
CA THR A 257 3.47 5.35 37.68
C THR A 257 3.73 5.19 39.17
N VAL A 258 4.95 4.80 39.54
CA VAL A 258 5.37 4.59 40.93
C VAL A 258 6.49 5.56 41.25
N GLY A 259 6.29 6.44 42.23
CA GLY A 259 7.30 7.44 42.61
C GLY A 259 7.70 8.40 41.48
N GLY A 260 6.81 8.65 40.52
CA GLY A 260 7.08 9.51 39.36
C GLY A 260 7.79 8.82 38.19
N ALA A 261 7.97 7.49 38.23
CA ALA A 261 8.59 6.71 37.17
C ALA A 261 7.70 5.55 36.68
N ARG A 262 7.86 5.18 35.40
CA ARG A 262 7.25 3.97 34.83
C ARG A 262 7.91 2.71 35.43
N PRO A 263 7.18 1.65 35.77
CA PRO A 263 7.79 0.36 36.08
C PRO A 263 8.58 -0.19 34.88
N GLN A 264 9.75 -0.76 35.12
CA GLN A 264 10.60 -1.32 34.05
C GLN A 264 9.89 -2.40 33.24
N ALA A 265 9.10 -3.26 33.89
CA ALA A 265 8.37 -4.32 33.21
C ALA A 265 7.30 -3.77 32.24
N GLU A 266 6.59 -2.71 32.62
CA GLU A 266 5.62 -2.06 31.73
C GLU A 266 6.32 -1.38 30.55
N ALA A 267 7.36 -0.58 30.83
CA ALA A 267 8.10 0.12 29.77
C ALA A 267 8.78 -0.86 28.80
N LEU A 268 9.33 -1.99 29.29
CA LEU A 268 9.95 -2.98 28.43
C LEU A 268 8.92 -3.67 27.53
N LYS A 269 7.77 -4.05 28.08
CA LYS A 269 6.63 -4.59 27.32
C LYS A 269 6.23 -3.64 26.18
N GLU A 270 6.05 -2.37 26.50
CA GLU A 270 5.66 -1.34 25.53
C GLU A 270 6.70 -1.19 24.43
N ILE A 271 7.99 -1.08 24.79
CA ILE A 271 9.08 -1.00 23.82
C ILE A 271 9.04 -2.23 22.90
N GLU A 272 8.93 -3.44 23.45
CA GLU A 272 8.97 -4.68 22.68
C GLU A 272 7.69 -4.97 21.89
N ALA A 273 6.59 -4.27 22.16
CA ALA A 273 5.38 -4.34 21.34
C ALA A 273 5.54 -3.62 19.98
N HIS A 274 6.52 -2.73 19.83
CA HIS A 274 6.81 -2.06 18.55
C HIS A 274 7.78 -2.85 17.67
N GLY A 275 7.89 -2.47 16.39
CA GLY A 275 8.94 -2.92 15.49
C GLY A 275 8.39 -3.75 14.33
N VAL A 276 8.92 -4.95 14.12
CA VAL A 276 8.52 -5.84 13.02
C VAL A 276 8.39 -7.28 13.53
N SER A 277 7.43 -8.02 12.99
CA SER A 277 7.37 -9.48 13.10
C SER A 277 7.60 -10.15 11.75
N VAL A 278 8.34 -11.25 11.74
CA VAL A 278 8.40 -12.22 10.65
C VAL A 278 7.70 -13.48 11.13
N VAL A 279 6.66 -13.94 10.43
CA VAL A 279 5.82 -15.07 10.85
C VAL A 279 5.58 -16.03 9.68
N GLU A 280 5.87 -17.31 9.85
CA GLU A 280 5.57 -18.31 8.82
C GLU A 280 4.08 -18.66 8.78
N TYR A 281 3.53 -18.73 7.56
CA TYR A 281 2.16 -19.11 7.27
C TYR A 281 2.09 -20.25 6.25
N VAL A 282 1.12 -21.13 6.45
CA VAL A 282 0.80 -22.25 5.56
C VAL A 282 -0.70 -22.28 5.24
N ASP A 283 -1.03 -22.49 3.97
CA ASP A 283 -2.35 -22.91 3.52
C ASP A 283 -2.44 -24.44 3.64
N SER A 284 -3.34 -24.91 4.52
CA SER A 284 -3.62 -26.34 4.72
C SER A 284 -4.50 -26.97 3.62
N GLY A 285 -4.80 -26.21 2.57
CA GLY A 285 -5.68 -26.58 1.46
C GLY A 285 -6.93 -25.72 1.45
N ASP A 286 -7.42 -25.40 0.25
CA ASP A 286 -8.58 -24.53 0.03
C ASP A 286 -8.45 -23.14 0.69
N ARG A 287 -7.23 -22.57 0.75
CA ARG A 287 -6.94 -21.25 1.34
C ARG A 287 -7.23 -21.17 2.84
N LYS A 288 -7.09 -22.29 3.55
CA LYS A 288 -7.20 -22.38 5.00
C LYS A 288 -5.85 -22.08 5.63
N TRP A 289 -5.58 -20.79 5.76
CA TRP A 289 -4.34 -20.27 6.31
C TRP A 289 -4.22 -20.47 7.82
N SER A 290 -3.01 -20.79 8.27
CA SER A 290 -2.63 -20.84 9.68
C SER A 290 -1.16 -20.45 9.82
N TYR A 291 -0.80 -19.82 10.95
CA TYR A 291 0.59 -19.52 11.25
C TYR A 291 1.28 -20.70 11.91
N VAL A 292 2.58 -20.83 11.68
CA VAL A 292 3.43 -21.88 12.25
C VAL A 292 4.14 -21.33 13.48
N GLN A 293 3.54 -21.46 14.66
CA GLN A 293 4.04 -20.87 15.90
C GLN A 293 5.51 -21.21 16.22
N ASN A 294 5.96 -22.43 15.94
CA ASN A 294 7.31 -22.90 16.24
C ASN A 294 8.25 -22.87 15.03
N SER A 295 7.94 -22.05 14.02
CA SER A 295 8.81 -21.90 12.86
C SER A 295 10.18 -21.37 13.26
N SER A 296 11.23 -21.92 12.64
CA SER A 296 12.59 -21.39 12.77
C SER A 296 12.78 -20.02 12.12
N PHE A 297 11.84 -19.58 11.28
CA PHE A 297 11.86 -18.26 10.65
C PHE A 297 11.22 -17.18 11.52
N ASN A 298 10.40 -17.56 12.51
CA ASN A 298 9.69 -16.59 13.33
C ASN A 298 10.67 -15.68 14.06
N ARG A 299 10.42 -14.36 14.00
CA ARG A 299 11.32 -13.36 14.57
C ARG A 299 10.57 -12.11 14.96
N ARG A 300 10.93 -11.52 16.10
CA ARG A 300 10.67 -10.11 16.38
C ARG A 300 11.93 -9.28 16.20
N ILE A 301 11.74 -8.12 15.60
CA ILE A 301 12.74 -7.06 15.48
C ILE A 301 12.15 -5.88 16.24
N THR A 302 12.54 -5.74 17.51
CA THR A 302 12.04 -4.71 18.42
C THR A 302 12.97 -3.49 18.43
N PRO A 303 12.59 -2.37 19.10
CA PRO A 303 13.49 -1.27 19.34
C PRO A 303 14.76 -1.65 20.12
N ASN A 304 14.89 -2.85 20.68
CA ASN A 304 16.12 -3.32 21.34
C ASN A 304 17.07 -4.12 20.44
N THR A 305 16.65 -4.47 19.22
CA THR A 305 17.41 -5.34 18.31
C THR A 305 18.68 -4.63 17.80
N PRO A 306 19.87 -5.24 17.84
CA PRO A 306 21.07 -4.64 17.25
C PRO A 306 20.90 -4.33 15.76
N MET A 307 21.42 -3.18 15.32
CA MET A 307 21.33 -2.66 13.95
C MET A 307 22.69 -2.15 13.47
N VAL A 308 22.86 -2.06 12.15
CA VAL A 308 24.03 -1.43 11.52
C VAL A 308 23.58 -0.30 10.61
N PHE A 309 24.27 0.84 10.68
CA PHE A 309 24.12 1.94 9.74
C PHE A 309 25.02 1.75 8.53
N THR A 310 24.48 2.02 7.35
CA THR A 310 25.22 2.03 6.08
C THR A 310 24.86 3.26 5.25
N GLY A 311 25.62 3.54 4.19
CA GLY A 311 25.47 4.75 3.39
C GLY A 311 26.18 5.99 3.97
N PRO A 312 25.91 7.20 3.43
CA PRO A 312 26.72 8.40 3.65
C PRO A 312 26.81 8.91 5.10
N ALA A 313 25.81 8.65 5.95
CA ALA A 313 25.85 9.10 7.35
C ALA A 313 26.53 8.09 8.29
N ALA A 314 26.74 6.85 7.85
CA ALA A 314 27.38 5.81 8.64
C ALA A 314 28.84 6.17 8.97
N GLY A 315 29.18 6.13 10.26
CA GLY A 315 30.50 6.54 10.78
C GLY A 315 30.64 8.05 11.04
N SER A 316 29.60 8.85 10.79
CA SER A 316 29.61 10.27 11.09
C SER A 316 29.41 10.54 12.60
N ALA A 317 29.85 11.72 13.06
CA ALA A 317 29.65 12.14 14.44
C ALA A 317 28.17 12.30 14.83
N TYR A 318 27.27 12.45 13.86
CA TYR A 318 25.82 12.58 14.09
C TYR A 318 25.17 11.29 14.61
N LEU A 319 25.83 10.13 14.48
CA LEU A 319 25.28 8.83 14.88
C LEU A 319 25.98 8.24 16.12
N VAL A 320 26.92 8.97 16.72
CA VAL A 320 27.68 8.51 17.89
C VAL A 320 26.81 8.64 19.15
N THR A 321 26.67 7.54 19.89
CA THR A 321 25.99 7.49 21.19
C THR A 321 26.75 6.60 22.17
N ALA A 322 26.32 6.55 23.42
CA ALA A 322 26.84 5.64 24.44
C ALA A 322 26.66 4.15 24.08
N TYR A 323 25.76 3.78 23.16
CA TYR A 323 25.62 2.40 22.68
C TYR A 323 26.65 2.07 21.58
N GLY A 324 26.83 2.99 20.63
CA GLY A 324 27.73 2.82 19.49
C GLY A 324 28.63 4.04 19.30
N ALA A 325 29.89 3.93 19.72
CA ALA A 325 30.85 5.03 19.66
C ALA A 325 31.47 5.23 18.26
N ASP A 326 31.23 4.31 17.33
CA ASP A 326 31.80 4.31 15.97
C ASP A 326 30.89 4.97 14.92
N GLY A 327 29.67 5.38 15.30
CA GLY A 327 28.66 5.94 14.38
C GLY A 327 28.13 4.94 13.34
N LYS A 328 28.40 3.65 13.50
CA LYS A 328 27.95 2.56 12.60
C LYS A 328 27.11 1.52 13.33
N THR A 329 27.32 1.39 14.63
CA THR A 329 26.58 0.46 15.48
C THR A 329 25.41 1.18 16.15
N GLY A 330 24.22 0.61 16.03
CA GLY A 330 23.01 1.13 16.68
C GLY A 330 22.11 0.00 17.13
N ARG A 331 20.91 0.34 17.60
CA ARG A 331 19.88 -0.66 17.90
C ARG A 331 18.48 -0.09 17.73
N GLY A 332 17.59 -0.98 17.32
CA GLY A 332 16.17 -0.77 17.24
C GLY A 332 15.70 -0.18 15.93
N THR A 333 14.43 -0.47 15.69
CA THR A 333 13.56 0.30 14.83
C THR A 333 12.30 0.66 15.63
N ILE A 334 11.68 1.79 15.37
CA ILE A 334 10.46 2.19 16.07
C ILE A 334 9.53 2.94 15.15
N ASN A 335 8.23 2.89 15.46
CA ASN A 335 7.21 3.58 14.71
C ASN A 335 7.30 3.25 13.23
N ASN A 336 7.29 1.93 13.03
CA ASN A 336 7.38 1.25 11.77
C ASN A 336 6.02 1.37 11.08
N CYS A 337 5.87 2.37 10.22
CA CYS A 337 4.62 2.67 9.51
C CYS A 337 4.47 1.73 8.31
N ALA A 338 4.77 2.20 7.10
CA ALA A 338 4.63 1.40 5.89
C ALA A 338 5.90 0.62 5.49
N ASN A 339 5.92 0.10 4.25
CA ASN A 339 6.99 -0.76 3.76
C ASN A 339 7.44 -0.48 2.32
N GLY A 340 8.41 -1.29 1.88
CA GLY A 340 8.92 -1.35 0.51
C GLY A 340 9.57 -2.70 0.26
N ILE A 341 9.51 -3.21 -0.97
CA ILE A 341 9.97 -4.57 -1.28
C ILE A 341 11.00 -4.55 -2.40
N THR A 342 12.19 -5.07 -2.11
CA THR A 342 13.30 -5.03 -3.07
C THR A 342 13.24 -6.18 -4.07
N GLY A 343 13.89 -5.99 -5.23
CA GLY A 343 14.00 -7.03 -6.26
C GLY A 343 14.87 -8.24 -5.86
N TRP A 344 15.58 -8.15 -4.73
CA TRP A 344 16.36 -9.24 -4.11
C TRP A 344 15.68 -9.82 -2.86
N SER A 345 14.38 -9.57 -2.71
CA SER A 345 13.51 -10.17 -1.69
C SER A 345 13.89 -9.82 -0.24
N THR A 346 14.21 -8.55 0.02
CA THR A 346 14.27 -7.98 1.37
C THR A 346 13.09 -7.06 1.62
N ASN A 347 12.72 -6.94 2.89
CA ASN A 347 11.73 -5.97 3.36
C ASN A 347 12.41 -4.66 3.73
N LEU A 348 11.86 -3.54 3.29
CA LEU A 348 12.15 -2.21 3.80
C LEU A 348 11.01 -1.84 4.75
N THR A 349 11.32 -1.50 5.98
CA THR A 349 10.38 -0.93 6.96
C THR A 349 10.78 0.51 7.24
N CYS A 350 9.80 1.37 7.49
CA CYS A 350 10.00 2.81 7.49
C CYS A 350 9.69 3.42 8.86
N GLU A 351 10.63 4.20 9.41
CA GLU A 351 10.45 4.88 10.69
C GLU A 351 9.84 6.27 10.48
N GLU A 352 8.68 6.51 11.07
CA GLU A 352 7.79 7.62 10.71
C GLU A 352 7.71 8.67 11.84
N ASN A 353 6.76 8.56 12.78
CA ASN A 353 6.63 9.42 13.97
C ASN A 353 7.64 9.14 15.12
N TYR A 354 8.90 8.78 14.79
CA TYR A 354 9.95 8.44 15.76
C TYR A 354 10.31 9.58 16.74
N ALA A 355 10.12 10.84 16.34
CA ALA A 355 10.63 12.01 17.07
C ALA A 355 9.96 12.19 18.44
N GLY A 356 8.67 11.82 18.55
CA GLY A 356 7.86 12.00 19.77
C GLY A 356 8.34 11.16 20.95
N TYR A 357 9.03 10.06 20.70
CA TYR A 357 9.52 9.12 21.72
C TYR A 357 10.65 9.70 22.59
N PHE A 358 11.36 10.70 22.07
CA PHE A 358 12.54 11.25 22.74
C PHE A 358 12.20 12.44 23.63
N ARG A 359 12.60 12.35 24.90
CA ARG A 359 12.56 13.44 25.86
C ARG A 359 13.82 14.30 25.77
N ARG A 360 13.66 15.61 25.91
CA ARG A 360 14.74 16.57 26.21
C ARG A 360 14.37 17.46 27.39
N ASP A 361 15.25 17.61 28.37
CA ASP A 361 15.01 18.51 29.50
C ASP A 361 15.08 19.98 29.09
N ALA A 362 14.41 20.86 29.83
CA ALA A 362 14.42 22.30 29.54
C ALA A 362 15.84 22.90 29.59
N ALA A 363 16.70 22.38 30.46
CA ALA A 363 18.10 22.79 30.58
C ALA A 363 19.00 22.30 29.43
N ASP A 364 18.49 21.41 28.55
CA ASP A 364 19.23 20.91 27.39
C ASP A 364 19.50 22.03 26.37
N ASP A 365 18.57 22.98 26.21
CA ASP A 365 18.67 23.99 25.16
C ASP A 365 19.87 24.92 25.37
N ALA A 366 20.17 25.26 26.63
CA ALA A 366 21.33 26.09 26.98
C ALA A 366 22.68 25.40 26.72
N LYS A 367 22.69 24.08 26.51
CA LYS A 367 23.90 23.27 26.25
C LYS A 367 24.14 23.02 24.77
N ARG A 368 23.18 23.37 23.90
CA ARG A 368 23.24 23.08 22.47
C ARG A 368 23.63 24.30 21.65
N THR A 369 24.29 24.04 20.53
CA THR A 369 24.52 25.07 19.53
C THR A 369 23.21 25.46 18.83
N PRO A 370 23.11 26.67 18.24
CA PRO A 370 21.95 27.04 17.43
C PRO A 370 21.65 26.06 16.29
N ARG A 371 22.69 25.45 15.71
CA ARG A 371 22.59 24.44 14.65
C ARG A 371 21.87 23.17 15.14
N GLU A 372 22.28 22.66 16.30
CA GLU A 372 21.68 21.46 16.89
C GLU A 372 20.22 21.69 17.29
N LEU A 373 19.91 22.86 17.85
CA LEU A 373 18.54 23.24 18.19
C LEU A 373 17.65 23.32 16.94
N ALA A 374 18.15 23.95 15.88
CA ALA A 374 17.42 24.04 14.61
C ALA A 374 17.16 22.64 14.03
N SER A 375 18.16 21.76 14.04
CA SER A 375 18.04 20.37 13.58
C SER A 375 16.98 19.59 14.36
N LEU A 376 17.04 19.62 15.70
CA LEU A 376 16.08 18.92 16.55
C LEU A 376 14.65 19.43 16.35
N GLN A 377 14.48 20.76 16.31
CA GLN A 377 13.17 21.37 16.12
C GLN A 377 12.56 21.04 14.75
N ARG A 378 13.36 21.10 13.68
CA ARG A 378 12.89 20.82 12.30
C ARG A 378 12.46 19.36 12.11
N ASN A 379 13.06 18.46 12.86
CA ASN A 379 12.75 17.02 12.89
C ASN A 379 11.79 16.65 14.04
N GLY A 380 11.12 17.61 14.68
CA GLY A 380 10.08 17.34 15.68
C GLY A 380 10.55 16.88 17.07
N VAL A 381 11.87 16.83 17.34
CA VAL A 381 12.43 16.35 18.62
C VAL A 381 12.34 17.42 19.71
N THR A 382 11.11 17.69 20.14
CA THR A 382 10.75 18.82 21.02
C THR A 382 10.13 18.40 22.35
N SER A 383 9.79 17.11 22.50
CA SER A 383 9.09 16.59 23.67
C SER A 383 9.92 16.73 24.96
N ARG A 384 9.24 17.08 26.06
CA ARG A 384 9.83 17.18 27.40
C ARG A 384 9.58 15.94 28.27
N THR A 385 8.80 14.99 27.77
CA THR A 385 8.41 13.76 28.48
C THR A 385 8.71 12.49 27.69
N GLY A 386 8.70 12.57 26.34
CA GLY A 386 8.57 11.41 25.45
C GLY A 386 7.15 10.84 25.45
N SER A 387 6.73 10.13 24.39
CA SER A 387 5.36 9.61 24.21
C SER A 387 4.86 8.74 25.37
N TYR A 388 5.74 7.94 26.00
CA TYR A 388 5.37 6.95 27.02
C TYR A 388 6.14 7.05 28.34
N GLY A 389 6.99 8.08 28.50
CA GLY A 389 7.81 8.26 29.69
C GLY A 389 8.82 7.14 29.94
N TRP A 390 9.20 6.34 28.94
CA TRP A 390 10.12 5.20 29.09
C TRP A 390 11.46 5.57 29.71
N SER A 391 11.96 6.77 29.43
CA SER A 391 13.21 7.28 30.01
C SER A 391 13.19 7.39 31.55
N THR A 392 12.01 7.36 32.17
CA THR A 392 11.88 7.39 33.64
C THR A 392 12.05 6.03 34.28
N ALA A 393 11.94 4.93 33.52
CA ALA A 393 11.89 3.58 34.08
C ALA A 393 13.21 3.10 34.70
N SER A 394 14.33 3.66 34.25
CA SER A 394 15.65 3.38 34.80
C SER A 394 16.61 4.53 34.53
N SER A 395 17.53 4.77 35.46
CA SER A 395 18.64 5.71 35.29
C SER A 395 19.95 5.03 34.85
N THR A 396 20.01 3.70 34.84
CA THR A 396 21.24 2.94 34.54
C THR A 396 21.09 1.94 33.40
N ASP A 397 19.88 1.45 33.15
CA ASP A 397 19.64 0.50 32.06
C ASP A 397 19.38 1.24 30.75
N THR A 398 20.30 1.03 29.81
CA THR A 398 20.32 1.75 28.53
C THR A 398 19.14 1.43 27.62
N ARG A 399 18.38 0.35 27.87
CA ARG A 399 17.11 0.10 27.18
C ARG A 399 16.09 1.21 27.43
N PHE A 400 16.20 1.91 28.56
CA PHE A 400 15.32 3.00 28.97
C PHE A 400 15.98 4.37 28.88
N THR A 401 17.21 4.53 29.38
CA THR A 401 17.87 5.85 29.45
C THR A 401 18.09 6.49 28.08
N ARG A 402 18.21 5.69 27.02
CA ARG A 402 18.41 6.16 25.65
C ARG A 402 17.30 7.07 25.12
N TRP A 403 16.09 6.94 25.66
CA TRP A 403 14.95 7.78 25.29
C TRP A 403 15.01 9.19 25.90
N ASN A 404 16.04 9.49 26.70
CA ASN A 404 16.39 10.85 27.11
C ASN A 404 17.58 11.36 26.29
N ALA A 405 17.31 12.27 25.36
CA ALA A 405 18.32 12.88 24.50
C ALA A 405 18.96 14.14 25.11
N THR A 406 18.84 14.36 26.42
CA THR A 406 19.48 15.49 27.11
C THR A 406 21.01 15.31 27.16
N ILE A 407 21.76 16.39 26.88
CA ILE A 407 23.22 16.43 27.07
C ILE A 407 23.55 16.28 28.55
N SER A 408 24.17 15.15 28.91
CA SER A 408 24.54 14.80 30.28
C SER A 408 26.02 14.46 30.44
N GLY A 409 26.70 14.06 29.36
CA GLY A 409 28.12 13.76 29.31
C GLY A 409 28.98 14.85 28.65
N ALA A 410 30.30 14.64 28.65
CA ALA A 410 31.25 15.56 28.02
C ALA A 410 31.23 15.43 26.49
N ALA A 411 31.11 14.20 25.97
CA ALA A 411 31.03 13.90 24.54
C ALA A 411 29.79 13.05 24.20
N ALA A 412 29.44 12.98 22.92
CA ALA A 412 28.30 12.21 22.44
C ALA A 412 28.40 10.70 22.76
N LYS A 413 29.61 10.15 22.81
CA LYS A 413 29.85 8.75 23.22
C LYS A 413 29.59 8.47 24.71
N ASP A 414 29.39 9.52 25.51
CA ASP A 414 29.14 9.41 26.95
C ASP A 414 27.64 9.52 27.29
N ASP A 415 26.78 9.84 26.32
CA ASP A 415 25.33 9.96 26.50
C ASP A 415 24.52 9.60 25.24
N PHE A 416 23.23 9.96 25.22
CA PHE A 416 22.28 9.64 24.16
C PHE A 416 21.77 10.90 23.43
N ARG A 417 22.54 12.00 23.43
CA ARG A 417 22.11 13.28 22.82
C ARG A 417 21.78 13.20 21.33
N TYR A 418 22.35 12.21 20.64
CA TYR A 418 22.15 11.91 19.22
C TYR A 418 21.43 10.59 18.98
N GLU A 419 20.87 9.95 20.02
CA GLU A 419 19.98 8.80 19.83
C GLU A 419 18.79 9.15 18.90
N PRO A 420 18.16 10.35 18.94
CA PRO A 420 17.14 10.69 17.95
C PRO A 420 17.63 10.61 16.50
N ASN A 421 18.91 10.90 16.24
CA ASN A 421 19.49 10.82 14.90
C ASN A 421 19.67 9.36 14.42
N GLN A 422 19.61 8.40 15.33
CA GLN A 422 19.64 6.98 15.00
C GLN A 422 18.29 6.44 14.48
N PHE A 423 17.23 7.26 14.44
CA PHE A 423 15.89 6.92 13.96
C PHE A 423 15.41 7.87 12.85
N GLY A 424 14.33 7.50 12.16
CA GLY A 424 13.80 8.22 10.99
C GLY A 424 14.41 7.75 9.69
N TRP A 425 14.81 6.47 9.62
CA TRP A 425 15.46 5.88 8.46
C TRP A 425 14.60 4.75 7.91
N VAL A 426 14.77 4.46 6.62
CA VAL A 426 14.37 3.18 6.06
C VAL A 426 15.34 2.08 6.57
N VAL A 427 14.77 0.98 7.07
CA VAL A 427 15.50 -0.17 7.62
C VAL A 427 15.26 -1.40 6.76
N GLU A 428 16.33 -2.04 6.27
CA GLU A 428 16.27 -3.25 5.46
C GLU A 428 16.45 -4.52 6.31
N ILE A 429 15.57 -5.49 6.09
CA ILE A 429 15.48 -6.77 6.78
C ILE A 429 15.49 -7.91 5.76
N ASP A 430 16.33 -8.93 5.99
CA ASP A 430 16.24 -10.20 5.26
C ASP A 430 15.24 -11.13 5.99
N PRO A 431 14.05 -11.37 5.42
CA PRO A 431 13.03 -12.19 6.08
C PRO A 431 13.40 -13.66 6.14
N TYR A 432 14.25 -14.15 5.23
CA TYR A 432 14.62 -15.56 5.16
C TYR A 432 15.79 -15.93 6.07
N ASN A 433 16.45 -14.94 6.67
CA ASN A 433 17.58 -15.15 7.58
C ASN A 433 17.29 -14.50 8.95
N PRO A 434 16.71 -15.26 9.91
CA PRO A 434 16.34 -14.73 11.21
C PRO A 434 17.55 -14.30 12.08
N ALA A 435 18.76 -14.73 11.73
CA ALA A 435 20.00 -14.33 12.41
C ALA A 435 20.65 -13.07 11.82
N SER A 436 20.17 -12.57 10.68
CA SER A 436 20.73 -11.38 10.02
C SER A 436 20.55 -10.12 10.86
N THR A 437 21.53 -9.21 10.84
CA THR A 437 21.42 -7.90 11.49
C THR A 437 20.82 -6.88 10.50
N PRO A 438 19.67 -6.26 10.78
CA PRO A 438 19.07 -5.30 9.84
C PRO A 438 19.95 -4.07 9.60
N ARG A 439 19.68 -3.36 8.49
CA ARG A 439 20.50 -2.26 7.99
C ARG A 439 19.71 -0.97 7.91
N LYS A 440 20.16 0.09 8.59
CA LYS A 440 19.60 1.45 8.42
C LYS A 440 20.26 2.12 7.21
N ARG A 441 19.47 2.40 6.17
CA ARG A 441 19.95 2.83 4.84
C ARG A 441 20.01 4.36 4.74
N THR A 442 21.12 4.94 5.19
CA THR A 442 21.21 6.40 5.38
C THR A 442 21.23 7.22 4.09
N ALA A 443 21.47 6.61 2.92
CA ALA A 443 21.42 7.30 1.64
C ALA A 443 19.99 7.70 1.23
N LEU A 444 18.98 7.08 1.84
CA LEU A 444 17.55 7.35 1.62
C LEU A 444 17.06 8.60 2.37
N GLY A 445 17.91 9.23 3.19
CA GLY A 445 17.59 10.43 3.96
C GLY A 445 16.86 10.13 5.26
N ARG A 446 16.80 11.14 6.14
CA ARG A 446 16.18 11.04 7.46
C ARG A 446 15.01 11.99 7.61
N PHE A 447 13.83 11.43 7.84
CA PHE A 447 12.54 12.13 8.01
C PHE A 447 11.47 11.14 8.50
N GLY A 448 10.19 11.52 8.53
CA GLY A 448 9.11 10.60 8.89
C GLY A 448 8.75 9.77 7.67
N HIS A 449 9.46 8.67 7.43
CA HIS A 449 9.21 7.86 6.24
C HIS A 449 7.89 7.11 6.40
N GLU A 450 6.95 7.36 5.51
CA GLU A 450 5.76 6.51 5.44
C GLU A 450 6.15 5.13 4.89
N GLY A 451 6.51 5.10 3.60
CA GLY A 451 6.81 3.90 2.83
C GLY A 451 7.93 4.15 1.83
N ALA A 452 8.43 3.07 1.21
CA ALA A 452 9.56 3.15 0.29
C ALA A 452 9.29 2.32 -0.97
N PHE A 453 8.42 2.82 -1.85
CA PHE A 453 8.08 2.10 -3.07
C PHE A 453 9.31 1.91 -3.97
N VAL A 454 9.68 0.65 -4.19
CA VAL A 454 10.84 0.28 -5.00
C VAL A 454 10.42 0.04 -6.45
N ARG A 455 10.97 0.83 -7.36
CA ARG A 455 10.85 0.65 -8.81
C ARG A 455 12.11 0.03 -9.39
N ILE A 456 11.95 -1.14 -10.00
CA ILE A 456 13.03 -1.87 -10.67
C ILE A 456 12.61 -2.18 -12.10
N ALA A 457 13.48 -1.85 -13.05
CA ALA A 457 13.35 -2.26 -14.44
C ALA A 457 14.73 -2.67 -14.96
N THR A 458 14.79 -3.76 -15.72
CA THR A 458 16.04 -4.25 -16.32
C THR A 458 16.72 -3.17 -17.15
N GLY A 459 18.01 -2.94 -16.91
CA GLY A 459 18.78 -1.90 -17.61
C GLY A 459 18.59 -0.48 -17.06
N GLN A 460 17.73 -0.29 -16.06
CA GLN A 460 17.58 0.98 -15.34
C GLN A 460 18.23 0.94 -13.97
N LYS A 461 18.48 2.12 -13.38
CA LYS A 461 18.85 2.25 -11.97
C LYS A 461 17.66 1.87 -11.08
N VAL A 462 17.93 1.46 -9.85
CA VAL A 462 16.88 1.21 -8.86
C VAL A 462 16.37 2.57 -8.38
N GLY A 463 15.05 2.77 -8.45
CA GLY A 463 14.37 3.96 -7.93
C GLY A 463 13.61 3.63 -6.66
N LEU A 464 13.61 4.53 -5.67
CA LEU A 464 12.72 4.46 -4.50
C LEU A 464 11.96 5.76 -4.37
N TYR A 465 10.67 5.71 -4.08
CA TYR A 465 9.81 6.87 -3.86
C TYR A 465 9.31 6.83 -2.43
N MET A 466 9.40 7.96 -1.71
CA MET A 466 9.19 8.00 -0.26
C MET A 466 8.42 9.27 0.12
N GLY A 467 7.27 9.09 0.78
CA GLY A 467 6.54 10.17 1.44
C GLY A 467 7.18 10.52 2.78
N ASP A 468 7.13 11.80 3.14
CA ASP A 468 7.46 12.29 4.48
C ASP A 468 6.16 12.72 5.16
N ASP A 469 5.58 11.85 5.99
CA ASP A 469 4.25 12.12 6.55
C ASP A 469 4.33 13.17 7.67
N SER A 470 4.18 14.41 7.24
CA SER A 470 3.93 15.55 8.09
C SER A 470 3.36 16.67 7.23
N ARG A 471 2.50 17.48 7.81
CA ARG A 471 1.89 18.61 7.10
C ARG A 471 2.95 19.58 6.61
N GLY A 472 3.00 19.80 5.30
CA GLY A 472 3.95 20.72 4.66
C GLY A 472 5.33 20.13 4.39
N GLU A 473 5.51 18.81 4.52
CA GLU A 473 6.72 18.12 4.07
C GLU A 473 6.56 17.62 2.62
N TYR A 474 7.33 16.61 2.20
CA TYR A 474 7.71 16.46 0.80
C TYR A 474 7.63 15.02 0.29
N LEU A 475 7.55 14.88 -1.04
CA LEU A 475 7.81 13.63 -1.75
C LEU A 475 9.29 13.56 -2.15
N TYR A 476 9.95 12.45 -1.80
CA TYR A 476 11.33 12.16 -2.15
C TYR A 476 11.46 11.03 -3.17
N LYS A 477 12.58 11.04 -3.90
CA LYS A 477 13.01 9.97 -4.79
C LYS A 477 14.48 9.66 -4.57
N PHE A 478 14.84 8.41 -4.30
CA PHE A 478 16.22 7.96 -4.39
C PHE A 478 16.47 7.24 -5.71
N MET A 479 17.64 7.46 -6.29
CA MET A 479 18.12 6.75 -7.47
C MET A 479 19.49 6.14 -7.18
N SER A 480 19.62 4.81 -7.33
CA SER A 480 20.88 4.11 -7.12
C SER A 480 22.00 4.61 -8.05
N ALA A 481 23.25 4.50 -7.61
CA ALA A 481 24.41 4.77 -8.46
C ALA A 481 24.57 3.70 -9.55
N THR A 482 24.18 2.46 -9.23
CA THR A 482 24.38 1.27 -10.05
C THR A 482 23.09 0.83 -10.74
N THR A 483 23.18 0.41 -12.00
CA THR A 483 22.08 -0.20 -12.77
C THR A 483 21.69 -1.57 -12.21
N TRP A 484 20.39 -1.87 -12.19
CA TRP A 484 19.86 -3.16 -11.78
C TRP A 484 20.38 -4.31 -12.65
N ASN A 485 20.81 -5.40 -12.00
CA ASN A 485 21.19 -6.64 -12.63
C ASN A 485 20.21 -7.73 -12.22
N ALA A 486 19.49 -8.31 -13.17
CA ALA A 486 18.48 -9.33 -12.88
C ALA A 486 19.05 -10.59 -12.19
N ALA A 487 20.34 -10.89 -12.35
CA ALA A 487 20.98 -12.01 -11.65
C ALA A 487 20.99 -11.81 -10.12
N ASP A 488 20.98 -10.57 -9.64
CA ASP A 488 21.06 -10.22 -8.23
C ASP A 488 19.75 -10.51 -7.48
N ALA A 489 18.65 -10.74 -8.19
CA ALA A 489 17.37 -11.17 -7.60
C ALA A 489 17.50 -12.48 -6.80
N ASN A 490 18.47 -13.32 -7.17
CA ASN A 490 18.70 -14.64 -6.56
C ASN A 490 19.97 -14.68 -5.71
N ALA A 491 20.49 -13.51 -5.29
CA ALA A 491 21.67 -13.46 -4.44
C ALA A 491 21.44 -14.21 -3.11
N SER A 492 22.45 -14.96 -2.66
CA SER A 492 22.43 -15.65 -1.37
C SER A 492 22.57 -14.67 -0.19
N ASP A 493 23.39 -13.64 -0.35
CA ASP A 493 23.48 -12.52 0.59
C ASP A 493 22.64 -11.36 0.08
N ARG A 494 21.40 -11.29 0.56
CA ARG A 494 20.43 -10.28 0.15
C ARG A 494 20.75 -8.90 0.69
N LEU A 495 21.28 -8.80 1.91
CA LEU A 495 21.64 -7.50 2.49
C LEU A 495 22.83 -6.86 1.76
N ALA A 496 23.75 -7.67 1.23
CA ALA A 496 24.80 -7.16 0.34
C ALA A 496 24.26 -6.55 -0.97
N MET A 497 23.10 -7.01 -1.47
CA MET A 497 22.45 -6.36 -2.62
C MET A 497 21.86 -5.00 -2.20
N GLY A 498 21.31 -4.91 -0.99
CA GLY A 498 20.99 -3.65 -0.36
C GLY A 498 22.19 -2.70 -0.28
N ASP A 499 23.35 -3.20 0.15
CA ASP A 499 24.59 -2.39 0.21
C ASP A 499 24.97 -1.87 -1.19
N LYS A 500 24.84 -2.72 -2.22
CA LYS A 500 25.14 -2.37 -3.61
C LYS A 500 24.21 -1.31 -4.20
N TYR A 501 22.91 -1.39 -3.90
CA TYR A 501 21.87 -0.59 -4.56
C TYR A 501 21.34 0.59 -3.74
N LEU A 502 21.38 0.50 -2.40
CA LEU A 502 20.74 1.46 -1.50
C LEU A 502 21.74 2.35 -0.73
N ASP A 503 23.03 2.02 -0.67
CA ASP A 503 24.01 2.83 0.08
C ASP A 503 24.67 3.92 -0.77
N ALA A 504 24.62 3.80 -2.09
CA ALA A 504 25.23 4.73 -3.03
C ALA A 504 24.24 5.13 -4.12
N GLY A 505 24.00 6.43 -4.25
CA GLY A 505 23.04 7.00 -5.19
C GLY A 505 22.82 8.48 -4.94
N THR A 506 21.75 9.02 -5.51
CA THR A 506 21.34 10.41 -5.33
C THR A 506 19.91 10.45 -4.80
N LEU A 507 19.72 11.14 -3.68
CA LEU A 507 18.40 11.48 -3.16
C LEU A 507 17.93 12.78 -3.82
N TYR A 508 16.65 12.84 -4.16
CA TYR A 508 15.96 13.97 -4.77
C TYR A 508 14.70 14.30 -3.98
N VAL A 509 14.25 15.54 -4.11
CA VAL A 509 12.95 15.99 -3.61
C VAL A 509 12.11 16.57 -4.75
N ALA A 510 10.80 16.37 -4.71
CA ALA A 510 9.88 16.82 -5.75
C ALA A 510 9.59 18.33 -5.68
N ARG A 511 9.51 18.96 -6.85
CA ARG A 511 8.76 20.20 -7.06
C ARG A 511 7.68 19.96 -8.11
N PHE A 512 6.45 20.30 -7.76
CA PHE A 512 5.28 20.23 -8.65
C PHE A 512 5.02 21.62 -9.26
N ASN A 513 5.00 21.69 -10.59
CA ASN A 513 4.67 22.91 -11.34
C ASN A 513 3.18 22.96 -11.65
N ALA A 514 2.61 24.16 -11.72
CA ALA A 514 1.17 24.36 -11.85
C ALA A 514 0.56 23.86 -13.18
N ASP A 515 1.38 23.54 -14.17
CA ASP A 515 0.96 23.07 -15.50
C ASP A 515 0.87 21.53 -15.61
N GLY A 516 1.00 20.81 -14.49
CA GLY A 516 1.00 19.34 -14.48
C GLY A 516 2.36 18.73 -14.81
N THR A 517 3.43 19.53 -14.86
CA THR A 517 4.82 19.02 -14.91
C THR A 517 5.47 19.09 -13.53
N GLY A 518 6.57 18.37 -13.33
CA GLY A 518 7.36 18.44 -12.11
C GLY A 518 8.83 18.16 -12.35
N THR A 519 9.63 18.43 -11.32
CA THR A 519 11.10 18.30 -11.36
C THR A 519 11.61 17.67 -10.08
N TRP A 520 12.57 16.77 -10.22
CA TRP A 520 13.32 16.18 -9.12
C TRP A 520 14.58 17.02 -8.83
N LEU A 521 14.68 17.57 -7.62
CA LEU A 521 15.77 18.45 -7.19
C LEU A 521 16.81 17.65 -6.38
N PRO A 522 18.08 17.58 -6.81
CA PRO A 522 19.09 16.70 -6.20
C PRO A 522 19.60 17.24 -4.85
N LEU A 523 19.58 16.40 -3.82
CA LEU A 523 20.06 16.68 -2.47
C LEU A 523 21.54 16.27 -2.32
N VAL A 524 22.41 16.99 -3.03
CA VAL A 524 23.85 16.72 -3.11
C VAL A 524 24.66 17.81 -2.42
N TYR A 525 25.56 17.41 -1.52
CA TYR A 525 26.47 18.34 -0.84
C TYR A 525 27.29 19.18 -1.83
N GLY A 526 27.44 20.46 -1.53
CA GLY A 526 28.08 21.44 -2.42
C GLY A 526 27.17 21.98 -3.53
N SER A 527 26.06 21.31 -3.84
CA SER A 527 25.02 21.80 -4.76
C SER A 527 23.79 22.36 -4.05
N VAL A 528 23.43 21.80 -2.89
CA VAL A 528 22.37 22.37 -2.03
C VAL A 528 22.85 23.72 -1.48
N PRO A 529 22.12 24.82 -1.69
CA PRO A 529 22.50 26.13 -1.20
C PRO A 529 22.34 26.21 0.33
N THR A 530 22.89 27.26 0.94
CA THR A 530 22.55 27.58 2.33
C THR A 530 21.06 27.87 2.44
N ARG A 531 20.36 27.18 3.34
CA ARG A 531 18.98 27.51 3.69
C ARG A 531 18.96 28.88 4.35
N ALA A 532 18.19 29.82 3.82
CA ALA A 532 17.99 31.11 4.45
C ALA A 532 17.28 30.96 5.81
N ALA A 533 17.45 31.95 6.70
CA ALA A 533 16.65 32.01 7.92
C ALA A 533 15.17 32.19 7.57
N SER A 534 14.28 31.46 8.25
CA SER A 534 12.84 31.53 8.02
C SER A 534 12.09 31.09 9.27
N GLY A 535 11.13 31.91 9.70
CA GLY A 535 10.41 31.72 10.97
C GLY A 535 11.36 31.73 12.15
N SER A 536 11.28 30.70 13.00
CA SER A 536 12.18 30.47 14.14
C SER A 536 13.48 29.76 13.78
N TYR A 537 13.63 29.30 12.54
CA TYR A 537 14.82 28.56 12.11
C TYR A 537 15.92 29.52 11.61
N PRO A 538 17.16 29.43 12.13
CA PRO A 538 18.28 30.21 11.63
C PRO A 538 18.68 29.79 10.20
N ALA A 539 19.60 30.53 9.60
CA ALA A 539 20.24 30.08 8.37
C ALA A 539 21.00 28.77 8.64
N TYR A 540 20.97 27.84 7.67
CA TYR A 540 21.55 26.51 7.80
C TYR A 540 22.45 26.20 6.61
N THR A 541 23.75 26.07 6.86
CA THR A 541 24.75 25.70 5.86
C THR A 541 25.15 24.25 6.09
N PHE A 542 25.00 23.40 5.07
CA PHE A 542 25.37 22.00 5.16
C PHE A 542 26.90 21.82 5.19
N GLU A 543 27.38 20.89 5.99
CA GLU A 543 28.82 20.64 6.20
C GLU A 543 29.33 19.39 5.47
N SER A 544 28.43 18.48 5.10
CA SER A 544 28.75 17.24 4.39
C SER A 544 27.51 16.58 3.79
N GLN A 545 27.69 15.48 3.05
CA GLN A 545 26.56 14.65 2.62
C GLN A 545 25.87 13.96 3.81
N ALA A 546 26.63 13.54 4.83
CA ALA A 546 26.06 12.95 6.06
C ALA A 546 25.09 13.92 6.75
N ASP A 547 25.45 15.20 6.78
CA ASP A 547 24.62 16.26 7.33
C ASP A 547 23.32 16.48 6.52
N ILE A 548 23.39 16.44 5.17
CA ILE A 548 22.18 16.44 4.32
C ILE A 548 21.30 15.20 4.61
N CYS A 549 21.90 14.02 4.76
CA CYS A 549 21.16 12.81 5.09
C CYS A 549 20.48 12.89 6.47
N VAL A 550 21.09 13.53 7.47
CA VAL A 550 20.50 13.69 8.82
C VAL A 550 19.47 14.83 8.86
N ASN A 551 19.69 15.89 8.07
CA ASN A 551 18.88 17.11 8.01
C ASN A 551 18.18 17.26 6.66
N THR A 552 17.64 16.15 6.14
CA THR A 552 17.10 16.06 4.78
C THR A 552 15.99 17.07 4.53
N ARG A 553 15.09 17.24 5.49
CA ARG A 553 14.01 18.23 5.42
C ARG A 553 14.53 19.67 5.24
N PHE A 554 15.63 20.06 5.89
CA PHE A 554 16.24 21.38 5.64
C PHE A 554 16.87 21.51 4.26
N ALA A 555 17.43 20.43 3.72
CA ALA A 555 18.00 20.44 2.38
C ALA A 555 16.90 20.58 1.32
N ALA A 556 15.74 19.97 1.55
CA ALA A 556 14.53 20.17 0.74
C ALA A 556 14.02 21.61 0.81
N ASP A 557 13.93 22.21 2.00
CA ASP A 557 13.58 23.63 2.17
C ASP A 557 14.51 24.53 1.34
N ALA A 558 15.83 24.27 1.38
CA ALA A 558 16.85 25.08 0.69
C ALA A 558 16.72 25.02 -0.84
N LEU A 559 16.22 23.90 -1.38
CA LEU A 559 15.97 23.74 -2.81
C LEU A 559 14.60 24.25 -3.25
N GLY A 560 13.70 24.63 -2.33
CA GLY A 560 12.34 25.05 -2.66
C GLY A 560 11.52 23.90 -3.27
N ALA A 561 11.53 22.74 -2.58
CA ALA A 561 10.58 21.66 -2.81
C ALA A 561 9.13 22.15 -2.56
N THR A 562 8.14 21.43 -3.09
CA THR A 562 6.71 21.78 -2.89
C THR A 562 6.19 21.18 -1.58
N PRO A 563 5.76 21.99 -0.60
CA PRO A 563 5.12 21.49 0.63
C PRO A 563 3.78 20.81 0.34
N MET A 564 3.60 19.58 0.84
CA MET A 564 2.48 18.71 0.50
C MET A 564 1.53 18.49 1.69
N ASP A 565 0.29 18.13 1.38
CA ASP A 565 -0.73 17.75 2.37
C ASP A 565 -0.53 16.31 2.87
N ARG A 566 0.42 16.10 3.79
CA ARG A 566 0.74 14.81 4.43
C ARG A 566 1.00 13.65 3.43
N PRO A 567 2.18 13.61 2.80
CA PRO A 567 2.62 12.48 1.98
C PRO A 567 2.70 11.18 2.76
N GLU A 568 1.77 10.27 2.50
CA GLU A 568 1.75 8.91 3.05
C GLU A 568 2.29 7.92 1.99
N TRP A 569 1.57 6.84 1.71
CA TRP A 569 2.09 5.74 0.90
C TRP A 569 2.39 6.16 -0.53
N THR A 570 3.43 5.54 -1.06
CA THR A 570 3.67 5.51 -2.50
C THR A 570 3.48 4.10 -3.03
N ALA A 571 2.91 3.98 -4.23
CA ALA A 571 2.78 2.71 -4.94
C ALA A 571 2.93 2.92 -6.43
N GLY A 572 3.48 1.95 -7.15
CA GLY A 572 3.62 2.03 -8.61
C GLY A 572 2.78 1.00 -9.33
N ASN A 573 2.16 1.42 -10.43
CA ASN A 573 1.50 0.52 -11.35
C ASN A 573 2.57 -0.37 -12.02
N PRO A 574 2.57 -1.69 -11.80
CA PRO A 574 3.62 -2.56 -12.30
C PRO A 574 3.61 -2.73 -13.83
N VAL A 575 2.54 -2.29 -14.51
CA VAL A 575 2.42 -2.34 -15.98
C VAL A 575 2.79 -1.01 -16.62
N THR A 576 2.35 0.13 -16.05
CA THR A 576 2.56 1.45 -16.68
C THR A 576 3.76 2.22 -16.13
N GLY A 577 4.29 1.82 -14.97
CA GLY A 577 5.38 2.52 -14.28
C GLY A 577 4.95 3.84 -13.61
N GLU A 578 3.66 4.18 -13.66
CA GLU A 578 3.11 5.37 -12.98
C GLU A 578 3.16 5.18 -11.47
N ILE A 579 3.51 6.25 -10.76
CA ILE A 579 3.63 6.27 -9.30
C ILE A 579 2.47 7.06 -8.73
N TYR A 580 1.89 6.55 -7.66
CA TYR A 580 0.79 7.14 -6.92
C TYR A 580 1.31 7.52 -5.53
N LEU A 581 0.80 8.63 -4.99
CA LEU A 581 1.09 9.15 -3.66
C LEU A 581 -0.22 9.57 -3.01
N THR A 582 -0.48 9.06 -1.81
CA THR A 582 -1.55 9.56 -0.95
C THR A 582 -1.13 10.84 -0.24
N LEU A 583 -2.07 11.79 -0.19
CA LEU A 583 -1.98 13.06 0.49
C LEU A 583 -3.19 13.16 1.42
N THR A 584 -3.03 12.56 2.59
CA THR A 584 -4.16 12.08 3.38
C THR A 584 -5.06 13.18 3.91
N ASN A 585 -4.48 14.29 4.37
CA ASN A 585 -5.24 15.45 4.79
C ASN A 585 -4.32 16.62 5.12
N SER A 586 -4.93 17.78 5.30
CA SER A 586 -4.29 18.94 5.89
C SER A 586 -5.30 19.78 6.68
N ASN A 587 -4.79 20.61 7.58
CA ASN A 587 -5.60 21.48 8.42
C ASN A 587 -5.44 22.95 8.02
N ASN A 588 -6.31 23.82 8.53
CA ASN A 588 -6.29 25.24 8.17
C ASN A 588 -4.99 25.97 8.55
N ALA A 589 -4.26 25.50 9.58
CA ALA A 589 -2.98 26.09 9.94
C ALA A 589 -1.89 25.82 8.88
N SER A 590 -1.95 24.66 8.22
CA SER A 590 -0.96 24.22 7.23
C SER A 590 -1.40 24.48 5.79
N ARG A 591 -2.71 24.41 5.53
CA ARG A 591 -3.34 24.69 4.24
C ARG A 591 -4.50 25.68 4.39
N PRO A 592 -4.21 26.96 4.71
CA PRO A 592 -5.21 28.02 4.66
C PRO A 592 -5.59 28.33 3.20
N LEU A 593 -6.62 29.15 2.98
CA LEU A 593 -7.02 29.60 1.64
C LEU A 593 -5.85 30.16 0.82
N THR A 594 -4.97 30.96 1.42
CA THR A 594 -3.79 31.56 0.77
C THR A 594 -2.64 30.57 0.57
N GLY A 595 -2.71 29.40 1.19
CA GLY A 595 -1.74 28.33 1.08
C GLY A 595 -2.05 27.32 -0.03
N THR A 596 -3.21 27.37 -0.68
CA THR A 596 -3.51 26.46 -1.80
C THR A 596 -2.60 26.71 -3.01
N ASP A 597 -2.21 25.62 -3.66
CA ASP A 597 -1.42 25.58 -4.88
C ASP A 597 -1.98 24.50 -5.83
N ALA A 598 -1.35 24.26 -6.99
CA ALA A 598 -1.90 23.31 -7.95
C ALA A 598 -1.87 21.86 -7.44
N ALA A 599 -0.83 21.46 -6.71
CA ALA A 599 -0.69 20.10 -6.20
C ALA A 599 -1.55 19.90 -4.95
N ASN A 600 -1.81 20.95 -4.17
CA ASN A 600 -2.63 20.92 -2.94
C ASN A 600 -3.77 21.96 -3.06
N PRO A 601 -4.82 21.70 -3.86
CA PRO A 601 -5.63 22.77 -4.40
C PRO A 601 -6.88 23.10 -3.58
N ARG A 602 -7.10 22.40 -2.45
CA ARG A 602 -8.31 22.52 -1.63
C ARG A 602 -8.07 23.17 -0.27
N SER A 603 -8.94 24.10 0.09
CA SER A 603 -9.12 24.68 1.43
C SER A 603 -10.61 24.98 1.65
N TYR A 604 -11.32 24.12 2.38
CA TYR A 604 -12.75 24.21 2.63
C TYR A 604 -13.08 23.84 4.09
N ASN A 605 -14.35 23.91 4.46
CA ASN A 605 -14.87 23.39 5.74
C ASN A 605 -15.71 22.13 5.46
N ASP A 606 -15.38 21.03 6.13
CA ASP A 606 -16.20 19.82 6.18
C ASP A 606 -16.73 19.64 7.61
N PRO A 607 -18.01 19.92 7.89
CA PRO A 607 -18.53 19.76 9.23
C PRO A 607 -18.78 18.28 9.57
N LYS A 608 -18.28 17.82 10.72
CA LYS A 608 -18.45 16.44 11.20
C LYS A 608 -19.49 16.31 12.30
N GLY A 609 -20.30 15.27 12.19
CA GLY A 609 -21.23 14.81 13.22
C GLY A 609 -22.41 15.74 13.46
N THR A 610 -23.30 15.33 14.36
CA THR A 610 -24.53 16.09 14.71
C THR A 610 -24.24 17.47 15.32
N ALA A 611 -23.08 17.64 15.95
CA ALA A 611 -22.61 18.91 16.48
C ALA A 611 -22.09 19.88 15.40
N ASN A 612 -21.96 19.42 14.15
CA ASN A 612 -21.50 20.20 13.00
C ASN A 612 -20.10 20.81 13.26
N THR A 613 -19.19 20.00 13.80
CA THR A 613 -17.85 20.45 14.19
C THR A 613 -17.02 20.74 12.95
N ALA A 614 -16.58 21.99 12.79
CA ALA A 614 -15.85 22.42 11.60
C ALA A 614 -14.49 21.69 11.45
N GLN A 615 -14.24 21.10 10.28
CA GLN A 615 -12.94 20.57 9.88
C GLN A 615 -12.44 21.38 8.69
N THR A 616 -11.48 22.27 8.93
CA THR A 616 -11.06 23.29 7.95
C THR A 616 -9.67 23.02 7.39
N GLY A 617 -9.46 23.39 6.11
CA GLY A 617 -8.25 23.07 5.35
C GLY A 617 -8.59 22.05 4.26
N ASN A 618 -7.94 20.89 4.27
CA ASN A 618 -8.22 19.80 3.34
C ASN A 618 -8.45 18.51 4.15
N PRO A 619 -9.58 18.38 4.86
CA PRO A 619 -9.80 17.28 5.79
C PRO A 619 -9.87 15.90 5.12
N ASN A 620 -10.26 15.81 3.84
CA ASN A 620 -10.49 14.53 3.17
C ASN A 620 -9.36 14.04 2.26
N GLY A 621 -8.32 14.84 2.04
CA GLY A 621 -7.17 14.41 1.25
C GLY A 621 -7.42 14.08 -0.22
N HIS A 622 -6.38 13.61 -0.89
CA HIS A 622 -6.39 13.28 -2.31
C HIS A 622 -5.22 12.36 -2.67
N ILE A 623 -5.24 11.80 -3.87
CA ILE A 623 -4.20 10.94 -4.41
C ILE A 623 -3.60 11.61 -5.63
N ILE A 624 -2.31 11.92 -5.60
CA ILE A 624 -1.55 12.36 -6.77
C ILE A 624 -1.00 11.16 -7.51
N ARG A 625 -0.97 11.24 -8.84
CA ARG A 625 -0.33 10.27 -9.72
C ARG A 625 0.66 10.98 -10.63
N LEU A 626 1.83 10.37 -10.84
CA LEU A 626 2.88 10.88 -11.70
C LEU A 626 3.42 9.83 -12.65
N ARG A 627 3.95 10.30 -13.79
CA ARG A 627 4.65 9.50 -14.79
C ARG A 627 5.98 10.16 -15.13
N GLU A 628 7.06 9.42 -14.93
CA GLU A 628 8.40 9.89 -15.23
C GLU A 628 8.64 10.05 -16.73
N ASP A 629 9.35 11.11 -17.12
CA ASP A 629 9.68 11.34 -18.52
C ASP A 629 10.58 10.21 -19.05
N GLY A 630 10.25 9.69 -20.23
CA GLY A 630 10.96 8.56 -20.83
C GLY A 630 10.76 7.23 -20.11
N ASP A 631 9.84 7.16 -19.13
CA ASP A 631 9.51 5.94 -18.37
C ASP A 631 10.74 5.27 -17.73
N THR A 632 11.63 6.10 -17.20
CA THR A 632 12.91 5.67 -16.62
C THR A 632 13.10 6.22 -15.23
N THR A 633 13.56 5.36 -14.30
CA THR A 633 13.93 5.76 -12.93
C THR A 633 15.02 6.82 -12.88
N SER A 634 15.74 7.07 -13.98
CA SER A 634 16.74 8.13 -14.07
C SER A 634 16.19 9.50 -14.49
N ALA A 635 14.88 9.60 -14.73
CA ALA A 635 14.25 10.87 -15.09
C ALA A 635 14.39 11.89 -13.95
N THR A 636 14.65 13.14 -14.33
CA THR A 636 14.66 14.29 -13.41
C THR A 636 13.43 15.18 -13.56
N THR A 637 12.49 14.78 -14.43
CA THR A 637 11.23 15.46 -14.71
C THR A 637 10.11 14.44 -14.85
N PHE A 638 8.89 14.87 -14.61
CA PHE A 638 7.69 14.03 -14.66
C PHE A 638 6.46 14.85 -15.03
N LYS A 639 5.41 14.15 -15.46
CA LYS A 639 4.04 14.69 -15.56
C LYS A 639 3.19 14.16 -14.40
N TRP A 640 2.21 14.93 -13.95
CA TRP A 640 1.34 14.55 -12.85
C TRP A 640 -0.10 15.06 -13.03
N ASP A 641 -1.04 14.36 -12.39
CA ASP A 641 -2.42 14.76 -12.17
C ASP A 641 -2.88 14.32 -10.76
N ILE A 642 -3.98 14.90 -10.26
CA ILE A 642 -4.64 14.39 -9.06
C ILE A 642 -5.58 13.28 -9.50
N TYR A 643 -5.22 12.02 -9.23
CA TYR A 643 -6.00 10.84 -9.61
C TYR A 643 -7.41 10.88 -9.00
N LEU A 644 -7.50 11.07 -7.68
CA LEU A 644 -8.78 11.15 -6.96
C LEU A 644 -8.72 12.19 -5.83
N PHE A 645 -9.83 12.89 -5.62
CA PHE A 645 -10.07 13.77 -4.48
C PHE A 645 -11.02 13.07 -3.50
N GLY A 646 -10.58 12.82 -2.26
CA GLY A 646 -11.45 12.29 -1.21
C GLY A 646 -12.51 13.32 -0.81
N ALA A 647 -13.73 12.88 -0.54
CA ALA A 647 -14.87 13.74 -0.17
C ALA A 647 -16.06 12.89 0.30
N ASP A 648 -16.84 13.41 1.25
CA ASP A 648 -18.20 12.92 1.52
C ASP A 648 -19.09 13.15 0.28
N ALA A 649 -19.63 12.09 -0.32
CA ALA A 649 -20.46 12.23 -1.51
C ALA A 649 -21.86 12.81 -1.24
N THR A 650 -22.30 12.84 0.03
CA THR A 650 -23.63 13.27 0.43
C THR A 650 -23.68 14.79 0.61
N ASP A 651 -22.71 15.34 1.32
CA ASP A 651 -22.78 16.72 1.83
C ASP A 651 -21.80 17.67 1.11
N ALA A 652 -20.73 17.15 0.51
CA ALA A 652 -19.72 17.99 -0.13
C ALA A 652 -20.24 18.68 -1.39
N ASP A 653 -19.75 19.89 -1.66
CA ASP A 653 -19.99 20.60 -2.92
C ASP A 653 -19.53 19.71 -4.11
N PRO A 654 -20.44 19.32 -5.02
CA PRO A 654 -20.15 18.37 -6.11
C PRO A 654 -19.27 18.95 -7.22
N VAL A 655 -18.96 20.25 -7.18
CA VAL A 655 -18.15 20.97 -8.15
C VAL A 655 -16.79 21.31 -7.57
N ASN A 656 -16.76 21.85 -6.34
CA ASN A 656 -15.54 22.43 -5.76
C ASN A 656 -14.86 21.55 -4.71
N VAL A 657 -15.54 20.53 -4.18
CA VAL A 657 -14.97 19.62 -3.17
C VAL A 657 -14.92 18.19 -3.70
N ASN A 658 -16.07 17.62 -4.11
CA ASN A 658 -16.17 16.29 -4.70
C ASN A 658 -15.91 16.32 -6.23
N ILE A 659 -14.70 16.74 -6.59
CA ILE A 659 -14.28 16.93 -8.00
C ILE A 659 -14.25 15.60 -8.76
N SER A 660 -13.92 14.51 -8.05
CA SER A 660 -13.85 13.16 -8.62
C SER A 660 -15.23 12.53 -8.90
N GLY A 661 -16.33 13.15 -8.45
CA GLY A 661 -17.67 12.60 -8.64
C GLY A 661 -17.91 11.32 -7.85
N LEU A 662 -17.34 11.23 -6.64
CA LEU A 662 -17.58 10.14 -5.71
C LEU A 662 -19.07 10.05 -5.37
N THR A 663 -19.49 8.85 -5.01
CA THR A 663 -20.84 8.45 -4.63
C THR A 663 -20.77 7.67 -3.33
N VAL A 664 -21.88 7.45 -2.64
CA VAL A 664 -21.91 6.62 -1.40
C VAL A 664 -21.32 5.21 -1.59
N ALA A 665 -21.26 4.70 -2.82
CA ALA A 665 -20.65 3.39 -3.12
C ALA A 665 -19.10 3.40 -3.11
N ASN A 666 -18.48 4.58 -3.12
CA ASN A 666 -17.04 4.72 -3.32
C ASN A 666 -16.44 6.04 -2.77
N ASP A 667 -17.19 6.80 -1.98
CA ASP A 667 -16.65 7.91 -1.23
C ASP A 667 -15.72 7.43 -0.13
N PHE A 668 -14.72 8.25 0.13
CA PHE A 668 -13.67 8.01 1.10
C PHE A 668 -13.09 9.35 1.51
N SER A 669 -12.40 9.34 2.63
CA SER A 669 -11.61 10.44 3.15
C SER A 669 -10.31 9.87 3.69
N SER A 670 -9.28 10.71 3.80
CA SER A 670 -7.96 10.37 4.31
C SER A 670 -7.40 9.09 3.69
N PRO A 671 -7.23 9.07 2.36
CA PRO A 671 -6.59 7.92 1.72
C PRO A 671 -5.15 7.86 2.21
N ASP A 672 -4.74 6.67 2.63
CA ASP A 672 -3.45 6.40 3.25
C ASP A 672 -2.77 5.26 2.48
N GLY A 673 -3.01 4.01 2.85
CA GLY A 673 -2.39 2.85 2.23
C GLY A 673 -2.66 2.70 0.74
N LEU A 674 -1.65 2.31 -0.03
CA LEU A 674 -1.76 2.03 -1.47
C LEU A 674 -1.08 0.73 -1.87
N TYR A 675 -1.77 -0.07 -2.67
CA TYR A 675 -1.20 -1.30 -3.22
C TYR A 675 -1.69 -1.63 -4.61
N PHE A 676 -0.77 -2.00 -5.49
CA PHE A 676 -1.13 -2.60 -6.77
C PHE A 676 -1.11 -4.12 -6.68
N SER A 677 -2.17 -4.77 -7.15
CA SER A 677 -2.17 -6.22 -7.34
C SER A 677 -0.92 -6.69 -8.09
N ARG A 678 -0.38 -7.85 -7.67
CA ARG A 678 0.80 -8.49 -8.28
C ARG A 678 0.70 -8.50 -9.81
N SER A 679 1.82 -8.25 -10.48
CA SER A 679 1.95 -8.25 -11.95
C SER A 679 1.74 -9.62 -12.60
N THR A 680 1.63 -10.68 -11.80
CA THR A 680 1.34 -12.05 -12.21
C THR A 680 0.08 -12.54 -11.50
N SER A 681 -0.76 -13.26 -12.23
CA SER A 681 -1.88 -14.04 -11.67
C SER A 681 -2.24 -15.16 -12.66
N PRO A 682 -3.08 -16.15 -12.29
CA PRO A 682 -3.55 -17.18 -13.23
C PRO A 682 -4.35 -16.62 -14.42
N SER A 683 -4.91 -15.42 -14.30
CA SER A 683 -5.49 -14.75 -15.47
C SER A 683 -4.42 -14.07 -16.34
N GLY A 684 -3.23 -13.79 -15.81
CA GLY A 684 -2.36 -12.72 -16.32
C GLY A 684 -2.95 -11.35 -15.99
N GLN A 685 -2.28 -10.29 -16.42
CA GLN A 685 -2.72 -8.92 -16.14
C GLN A 685 -2.41 -7.96 -17.29
N VAL A 686 -3.42 -7.16 -17.63
CA VAL A 686 -3.31 -6.05 -18.57
C VAL A 686 -3.50 -4.71 -17.84
N ASN A 687 -4.39 -4.66 -16.84
CA ASN A 687 -4.54 -3.52 -15.94
C ASN A 687 -4.66 -4.03 -14.48
N PRO A 688 -3.63 -3.87 -13.64
CA PRO A 688 -3.66 -4.30 -12.25
C PRO A 688 -4.67 -3.47 -11.46
N LEU A 689 -5.33 -4.10 -10.47
CA LEU A 689 -6.18 -3.34 -9.54
C LEU A 689 -5.29 -2.51 -8.61
N LEU A 690 -5.72 -1.28 -8.37
CA LEU A 690 -5.20 -0.44 -7.30
C LEU A 690 -6.11 -0.59 -6.07
N TRP A 691 -5.51 -0.81 -4.91
CA TRP A 691 -6.16 -0.89 -3.62
C TRP A 691 -5.82 0.39 -2.84
N ILE A 692 -6.83 0.99 -2.22
CA ILE A 692 -6.73 2.25 -1.48
C ILE A 692 -7.27 2.01 -0.08
N GLU A 693 -6.42 2.16 0.93
CA GLU A 693 -6.76 2.06 2.35
C GLU A 693 -6.99 3.46 2.94
N THR A 694 -7.61 3.54 4.11
CA THR A 694 -7.92 4.83 4.75
C THR A 694 -7.60 4.79 6.24
N ASP A 695 -6.91 5.82 6.72
CA ASP A 695 -6.85 6.23 8.13
C ASP A 695 -7.64 7.54 8.29
N ASP A 696 -8.93 7.43 8.58
CA ASP A 696 -9.87 8.54 8.44
C ASP A 696 -10.33 9.12 9.78
N GLY A 697 -10.23 10.44 9.90
CA GLY A 697 -10.82 11.24 10.97
C GLY A 697 -12.03 12.08 10.54
N ALA A 698 -12.34 12.19 9.25
CA ALA A 698 -13.37 13.11 8.74
C ALA A 698 -14.74 12.45 8.56
N LEU A 699 -14.82 11.25 7.98
CA LEU A 699 -16.08 10.58 7.64
C LEU A 699 -16.56 9.58 8.72
N THR A 700 -15.91 9.54 9.88
CA THR A 700 -16.19 8.51 10.90
C THR A 700 -17.51 8.63 11.64
N ASP A 701 -18.27 9.70 11.41
CA ASP A 701 -19.67 9.81 11.85
C ASP A 701 -20.64 9.05 10.93
N ARG A 702 -20.18 8.57 9.77
CA ARG A 702 -20.98 7.81 8.79
C ARG A 702 -20.50 6.38 8.60
N THR A 703 -19.19 6.16 8.61
CA THR A 703 -18.58 4.85 8.35
C THR A 703 -17.23 4.73 9.02
N ASN A 704 -16.85 3.52 9.41
CA ASN A 704 -15.47 3.22 9.79
C ASN A 704 -14.55 3.26 8.55
N CYS A 705 -13.24 3.27 8.81
CA CYS A 705 -12.18 3.16 7.81
C CYS A 705 -12.39 1.94 6.88
N MET A 706 -11.85 2.04 5.67
CA MET A 706 -12.25 1.19 4.56
C MET A 706 -11.10 0.87 3.62
N LEU A 707 -11.33 -0.14 2.78
CA LEU A 707 -10.49 -0.47 1.64
C LEU A 707 -11.31 -0.39 0.36
N LEU A 708 -10.81 0.30 -0.66
CA LEU A 708 -11.41 0.43 -1.98
C LEU A 708 -10.58 -0.31 -3.03
N ALA A 709 -11.26 -0.87 -4.03
CA ALA A 709 -10.61 -1.41 -5.23
C ALA A 709 -10.91 -0.52 -6.43
N ALA A 710 -9.87 -0.22 -7.20
CA ALA A 710 -9.91 0.64 -8.37
C ALA A 710 -9.35 -0.07 -9.61
N ILE A 711 -9.94 0.24 -10.76
CA ILE A 711 -9.32 0.03 -12.07
C ILE A 711 -8.73 1.37 -12.47
N PRO A 712 -7.42 1.58 -12.26
CA PRO A 712 -6.80 2.87 -12.50
C PRO A 712 -6.78 3.20 -13.99
N GLY A 713 -6.86 4.50 -14.28
CA GLY A 713 -6.56 5.03 -15.61
C GLY A 713 -5.07 5.38 -15.75
N LYS A 714 -4.75 6.41 -16.53
CA LYS A 714 -3.37 6.87 -16.81
C LYS A 714 -3.24 8.38 -16.64
N VAL A 715 -2.05 8.90 -16.32
CA VAL A 715 -1.80 10.35 -16.21
C VAL A 715 -2.28 11.07 -17.47
N GLY A 716 -3.10 12.10 -17.25
CA GLY A 716 -3.71 12.89 -18.33
C GLY A 716 -4.98 12.29 -18.91
N ASP A 717 -5.64 11.36 -18.22
CA ASP A 717 -6.97 10.85 -18.56
C ASP A 717 -8.12 11.79 -18.17
N GLY A 718 -7.83 12.84 -17.39
CA GLY A 718 -8.73 13.93 -17.07
C GLY A 718 -8.33 15.25 -17.74
N GLY A 719 -8.29 16.35 -16.99
CA GLY A 719 -7.99 17.68 -17.53
C GLY A 719 -7.89 18.79 -16.49
N ALA A 720 -7.61 20.00 -16.97
CA ALA A 720 -7.51 21.18 -16.12
C ALA A 720 -8.87 21.56 -15.51
N VAL A 721 -8.86 21.89 -14.22
CA VAL A 721 -10.02 22.37 -13.47
C VAL A 721 -9.65 23.61 -12.65
N THR A 722 -10.64 24.43 -12.31
CA THR A 722 -10.47 25.56 -11.38
C THR A 722 -11.42 25.37 -10.21
N ILE A 723 -10.85 25.23 -9.02
CA ILE A 723 -11.60 25.04 -7.77
C ILE A 723 -11.87 26.39 -7.13
N THR A 724 -13.12 26.65 -6.76
CA THR A 724 -13.49 27.81 -5.94
C THR A 724 -13.53 27.41 -4.48
N ASN A 725 -12.42 27.63 -3.77
CA ASN A 725 -12.29 27.31 -2.35
C ASN A 725 -13.07 28.30 -1.48
N THR A 726 -13.79 27.80 -0.49
CA THR A 726 -14.55 28.62 0.48
C THR A 726 -14.24 28.18 1.91
N ASN A 727 -13.52 29.03 2.66
CA ASN A 727 -13.14 28.80 4.06
C ASN A 727 -12.85 30.13 4.76
N GLY A 728 -13.88 30.78 5.33
CA GLY A 728 -13.78 32.14 5.87
C GLY A 728 -13.53 33.25 4.82
N GLY A 729 -13.63 32.90 3.54
CA GLY A 729 -13.38 33.74 2.36
C GLY A 729 -13.44 32.89 1.09
N THR A 730 -13.14 33.46 -0.08
CA THR A 730 -13.15 32.73 -1.36
C THR A 730 -11.85 32.94 -2.14
N ARG A 731 -11.28 31.87 -2.71
CA ARG A 731 -10.13 31.92 -3.62
C ARG A 731 -10.25 30.85 -4.70
N THR A 732 -9.91 31.20 -5.94
CA THR A 732 -9.78 30.20 -7.02
C THR A 732 -8.38 29.59 -7.06
N GLN A 733 -8.31 28.29 -7.33
CA GLN A 733 -7.04 27.57 -7.52
C GLN A 733 -7.18 26.63 -8.72
N ALA A 734 -6.30 26.78 -9.72
CA ALA A 734 -6.23 25.88 -10.86
C ALA A 734 -5.41 24.63 -10.52
N THR A 735 -5.79 23.49 -11.09
CA THR A 735 -5.09 22.20 -10.94
C THR A 735 -5.40 21.27 -12.13
N ILE A 736 -4.74 20.11 -12.18
CA ILE A 736 -4.97 19.04 -13.16
C ILE A 736 -5.64 17.87 -12.43
N ALA A 737 -6.89 17.59 -12.77
CA ALA A 737 -7.65 16.47 -12.22
C ALA A 737 -7.60 15.27 -13.18
N GLY A 738 -7.53 14.07 -12.63
CA GLY A 738 -7.70 12.81 -13.34
C GLY A 738 -9.16 12.56 -13.75
N ALA A 739 -9.39 11.45 -14.44
CA ALA A 739 -10.74 11.03 -14.83
C ALA A 739 -11.66 10.83 -13.61
N LYS A 740 -12.95 11.15 -13.79
CA LYS A 740 -13.95 10.94 -12.73
C LYS A 740 -14.08 9.47 -12.33
N ALA A 741 -14.33 9.25 -11.05
CA ALA A 741 -14.70 7.96 -10.52
C ALA A 741 -16.11 7.57 -10.98
N THR A 742 -16.33 6.28 -11.13
CA THR A 742 -17.62 5.66 -11.44
C THR A 742 -17.71 4.34 -10.69
N ALA A 743 -18.92 3.81 -10.51
CA ALA A 743 -19.09 2.47 -9.98
C ALA A 743 -18.46 1.37 -10.88
N ALA A 744 -17.98 1.68 -12.08
CA ALA A 744 -17.28 0.71 -12.93
C ALA A 744 -15.77 0.62 -12.64
N ASN A 745 -15.16 1.68 -12.10
CA ASN A 745 -13.71 1.78 -11.91
C ASN A 745 -13.28 2.06 -10.47
N LEU A 746 -14.20 2.31 -9.54
CA LEU A 746 -13.90 2.45 -8.11
C LEU A 746 -15.08 1.94 -7.28
N ARG A 747 -14.83 1.01 -6.35
CA ARG A 747 -15.82 0.48 -5.40
C ARG A 747 -15.19 0.23 -4.04
N ARG A 748 -15.94 0.52 -2.97
CA ARG A 748 -15.59 0.07 -1.62
C ARG A 748 -15.64 -1.45 -1.52
N PHE A 749 -14.52 -2.05 -1.13
CA PHE A 749 -14.36 -3.48 -0.98
C PHE A 749 -14.53 -3.93 0.47
N LEU A 750 -14.01 -3.20 1.44
CA LEU A 750 -14.09 -3.55 2.85
C LEU A 750 -14.39 -2.33 3.72
N VAL A 751 -15.09 -2.54 4.84
CA VAL A 751 -15.22 -1.59 5.97
C VAL A 751 -14.74 -2.29 7.24
N GLY A 752 -13.89 -1.60 8.01
CA GLY A 752 -13.28 -2.11 9.24
C GLY A 752 -14.18 -2.01 10.48
N PRO A 753 -13.72 -2.57 11.61
CA PRO A 753 -14.36 -2.41 12.91
C PRO A 753 -14.30 -0.98 13.46
N VAL A 754 -14.84 -0.79 14.66
CA VAL A 754 -14.93 0.53 15.31
C VAL A 754 -13.53 1.05 15.66
N ASP A 755 -13.33 2.33 15.40
CA ASP A 755 -12.11 3.13 15.66
C ASP A 755 -10.82 2.62 14.99
N CYS A 756 -10.86 1.57 14.17
CA CYS A 756 -9.65 1.15 13.47
C CYS A 756 -9.33 2.07 12.29
N GLU A 757 -8.09 1.99 11.82
CA GLU A 757 -7.76 2.23 10.42
C GLU A 757 -7.59 0.92 9.65
N ILE A 758 -7.58 1.04 8.32
CA ILE A 758 -7.17 -0.06 7.44
C ILE A 758 -5.79 0.31 6.92
N THR A 759 -4.81 -0.52 7.22
CA THR A 759 -3.43 -0.34 6.74
C THR A 759 -2.75 -1.69 6.60
N GLY A 760 -1.86 -1.78 5.62
CA GLY A 760 -1.06 -2.96 5.36
C GLY A 760 -1.79 -3.98 4.51
N ILE A 761 -1.28 -4.16 3.30
CA ILE A 761 -1.93 -4.98 2.27
C ILE A 761 -0.91 -5.69 1.41
N ASP A 762 -1.19 -6.96 1.12
CA ASP A 762 -0.52 -7.71 0.07
C ASP A 762 -1.40 -8.88 -0.37
N MET A 763 -1.06 -9.51 -1.49
CA MET A 763 -1.70 -10.74 -1.91
C MET A 763 -0.68 -11.81 -2.28
N THR A 764 -1.12 -13.04 -2.10
CA THR A 764 -0.49 -14.23 -2.70
C THR A 764 -0.18 -14.01 -4.19
N PRO A 765 0.90 -14.59 -4.73
CA PRO A 765 1.28 -14.45 -6.14
C PRO A 765 0.21 -14.85 -7.16
N ASP A 766 -0.75 -15.69 -6.77
CA ASP A 766 -1.88 -16.07 -7.63
C ASP A 766 -3.08 -15.11 -7.54
N GLY A 767 -3.01 -14.10 -6.68
CA GLY A 767 -4.03 -13.07 -6.48
C GLY A 767 -5.34 -13.60 -5.86
N ARG A 768 -5.31 -14.75 -5.19
CA ARG A 768 -6.54 -15.42 -4.69
C ARG A 768 -6.70 -15.41 -3.17
N THR A 769 -5.68 -14.94 -2.45
CA THR A 769 -5.78 -14.52 -1.05
C THR A 769 -5.25 -13.10 -0.93
N LEU A 770 -6.06 -12.21 -0.35
CA LEU A 770 -5.69 -10.85 0.01
C LEU A 770 -5.47 -10.79 1.52
N PHE A 771 -4.32 -10.30 1.95
CA PHE A 771 -3.98 -10.04 3.35
C PHE A 771 -4.18 -8.55 3.62
N VAL A 772 -4.81 -8.22 4.75
CA VAL A 772 -5.08 -6.84 5.17
C VAL A 772 -4.83 -6.71 6.68
N GLY A 773 -4.15 -5.66 7.11
CA GLY A 773 -3.98 -5.29 8.52
C GLY A 773 -5.17 -4.47 9.02
N ILE A 774 -5.56 -4.73 10.26
CA ILE A 774 -6.56 -3.95 11.00
C ILE A 774 -5.85 -3.38 12.22
N GLN A 775 -5.56 -2.09 12.17
CA GLN A 775 -4.78 -1.41 13.20
C GLN A 775 -5.69 -0.83 14.28
N HIS A 776 -5.22 -0.89 15.52
CA HIS A 776 -5.73 -0.19 16.71
C HIS A 776 -7.26 -0.12 16.93
N PRO A 777 -8.04 -1.19 16.67
CA PRO A 777 -9.47 -1.19 16.95
C PRO A 777 -9.75 -0.75 18.39
N GLY A 778 -10.67 0.19 18.56
CA GLY A 778 -11.05 0.75 19.85
C GLY A 778 -10.03 1.70 20.49
N GLU A 779 -9.21 2.42 19.70
CA GLU A 779 -8.24 3.39 20.22
C GLU A 779 -8.84 4.47 21.13
N GLY A 780 -10.12 4.83 20.95
CA GLY A 780 -10.84 5.81 21.76
C GLY A 780 -11.29 5.31 23.14
N GLY A 781 -11.11 4.02 23.43
CA GLY A 781 -11.61 3.38 24.65
C GLY A 781 -10.62 3.35 25.83
N THR A 782 -11.04 2.70 26.90
CA THR A 782 -10.22 2.44 28.10
C THR A 782 -10.28 0.97 28.47
N TYR A 783 -9.33 0.44 29.25
CA TYR A 783 -9.37 -0.97 29.66
C TYR A 783 -10.68 -1.38 30.37
N SER A 784 -11.35 -0.46 31.07
CA SER A 784 -12.62 -0.69 31.76
C SER A 784 -13.87 -0.45 30.89
N ALA A 785 -13.71 0.27 29.78
CA ALA A 785 -14.76 0.57 28.82
C ALA A 785 -14.16 0.66 27.42
N PRO A 786 -13.82 -0.50 26.79
CA PRO A 786 -13.37 -0.53 25.41
C PRO A 786 -14.50 -0.07 24.47
N THR A 787 -14.15 0.67 23.41
CA THR A 787 -15.10 1.08 22.37
C THR A 787 -15.26 0.02 21.27
N SER A 788 -14.22 -0.79 21.05
CA SER A 788 -14.23 -1.99 20.22
C SER A 788 -13.92 -3.24 21.04
N HIS A 789 -14.37 -4.38 20.55
CA HIS A 789 -13.97 -5.70 21.02
C HIS A 789 -13.44 -6.59 19.88
N TRP A 790 -13.14 -6.00 18.72
CA TRP A 790 -12.60 -6.73 17.58
C TRP A 790 -11.19 -7.24 17.89
N PRO A 791 -10.83 -8.49 17.52
CA PRO A 791 -11.51 -9.39 16.57
C PRO A 791 -12.55 -10.34 17.19
N TYR A 792 -12.80 -10.28 18.49
CA TYR A 792 -13.73 -11.21 19.14
C TYR A 792 -15.19 -10.98 18.74
N SER A 793 -15.52 -9.76 18.33
CA SER A 793 -16.82 -9.37 17.75
C SER A 793 -17.04 -9.89 16.33
N GLN A 794 -15.99 -10.33 15.61
CA GLN A 794 -16.13 -10.84 14.23
C GLN A 794 -17.06 -12.05 14.12
N THR A 795 -17.10 -12.91 15.15
CA THR A 795 -17.88 -14.17 15.15
C THR A 795 -18.99 -14.22 16.19
N GLY A 796 -19.28 -13.11 16.88
CA GLY A 796 -20.32 -13.10 17.92
C GLY A 796 -20.29 -11.86 18.82
N THR A 797 -20.94 -11.95 19.98
CA THR A 797 -20.96 -10.87 20.97
C THR A 797 -19.96 -11.18 22.08
N PRO A 798 -18.79 -10.50 22.13
CA PRO A 798 -17.80 -10.71 23.18
C PRO A 798 -18.27 -10.16 24.52
N GLY A 799 -17.63 -10.58 25.60
CA GLY A 799 -17.86 -10.01 26.93
C GLY A 799 -17.43 -8.54 26.97
N ALA A 800 -18.13 -7.72 27.77
CA ALA A 800 -17.94 -6.26 27.82
C ALA A 800 -16.53 -5.78 28.23
N THR A 801 -15.69 -6.66 28.79
CA THR A 801 -14.31 -6.33 29.21
C THR A 801 -13.25 -6.97 28.32
N VAL A 802 -13.64 -7.64 27.23
CA VAL A 802 -12.69 -8.21 26.27
C VAL A 802 -11.98 -7.07 25.57
N ARG A 803 -10.65 -7.06 25.62
CA ARG A 803 -9.85 -5.99 25.01
C ARG A 803 -9.72 -6.21 23.51
N PRO A 804 -9.81 -5.14 22.70
CA PRO A 804 -9.58 -5.24 21.27
C PRO A 804 -8.10 -5.54 21.00
N ARG A 805 -7.83 -6.08 19.82
CA ARG A 805 -6.49 -6.46 19.37
C ARG A 805 -6.33 -6.11 17.91
N SER A 806 -5.27 -5.37 17.57
CA SER A 806 -4.80 -5.27 16.18
C SER A 806 -4.61 -6.67 15.60
N ALA A 807 -4.98 -6.89 14.34
CA ALA A 807 -4.85 -8.21 13.74
C ALA A 807 -4.75 -8.20 12.21
N LEU A 808 -4.07 -9.22 11.71
CA LEU A 808 -4.02 -9.57 10.30
C LEU A 808 -5.27 -10.37 9.92
N ILE A 809 -5.85 -10.09 8.75
CA ILE A 809 -6.88 -10.92 8.13
C ILE A 809 -6.44 -11.47 6.77
N ALA A 810 -6.95 -12.65 6.42
CA ALA A 810 -6.93 -13.18 5.07
C ALA A 810 -8.35 -13.17 4.48
N ILE A 811 -8.48 -12.62 3.27
CA ILE A 811 -9.73 -12.55 2.52
C ILE A 811 -9.61 -13.46 1.30
N THR A 812 -10.60 -14.32 1.13
CA THR A 812 -10.68 -15.28 0.02
C THR A 812 -12.02 -15.18 -0.67
N LYS A 813 -12.05 -15.38 -1.99
CA LYS A 813 -13.31 -15.50 -2.73
C LYS A 813 -13.85 -16.91 -2.63
N ASP A 814 -15.13 -17.08 -2.34
CA ASP A 814 -15.75 -18.38 -2.04
C ASP A 814 -15.74 -19.34 -3.25
N ASP A 815 -15.73 -18.79 -4.48
CA ASP A 815 -15.61 -19.55 -5.72
C ASP A 815 -14.15 -19.91 -6.10
N GLY A 816 -13.17 -19.39 -5.35
CA GLY A 816 -11.75 -19.59 -5.61
C GLY A 816 -11.16 -18.74 -6.75
N GLY A 817 -11.89 -17.74 -7.23
CA GLY A 817 -11.45 -16.78 -8.25
C GLY A 817 -10.45 -15.74 -7.74
N VAL A 818 -10.01 -14.86 -8.65
CA VAL A 818 -9.09 -13.76 -8.34
C VAL A 818 -9.83 -12.69 -7.51
N ILE A 819 -9.17 -12.16 -6.47
CA ILE A 819 -9.77 -11.15 -5.59
C ILE A 819 -10.09 -9.88 -6.39
N GLY A 820 -11.31 -9.36 -6.22
CA GLY A 820 -11.78 -8.15 -6.87
C GLY A 820 -12.41 -8.33 -8.26
N LEU A 821 -12.28 -9.51 -8.90
CA LEU A 821 -12.69 -9.77 -10.30
C LEU A 821 -13.85 -10.76 -10.50
#